data_AF-A0AAE4EXB7-F1
#
_entry.id   AF-A0AAE4EXB7-F1
#
_cell.length_a   1.000
_cell.length_b   1.000
_cell.length_c   1.000
_cell.angle_alpha   90.00
_cell.angle_beta   90.00
_cell.angle_gamma   90.00
#
_symmetry.space_group_name_H-M   'P 1'
#
loop_
_entity.id
_entity.type
_entity.pdbx_description
1 polymer ?
#
loop_
_entity_poly.entity_id
_entity_poly.type
_entity_poly.pdbx_seq_one_letter_code
_entity_poly.pdbx_strand_id
1 'polypeptide(L)'
;MNRQVETPTPDNETQQQNPDSVSDGEYSDETAAWLARTMGAQLENSSIALSNEQYDRARSVLGDDYNERLEQYVEVAGDTSSEADDAAAREFEAARGNQQNFTNEVQRYRQQYAAYQAARETGNEREARITARQMERTAANISDTRQRLNRNFEQIENTTTVDLSEGQGEINETTANITATQSEVREETLVGTTLTVQARDSTASFSEPGTITGQLQAENGSVIADAQVELRVENRTRTVQTDSNGAFETRYRPRSARLGSQSVEVEYIPSADSVYLTDNATFTITVQQVTPDVTSDISPETVGYGDRLDASASVTADSTVVTDIPVEFVMGDTAVARTTTGPNGSVTAAVRVPASVDDGDRQVVARIPYQDRAIAGSQSEHPVVVVETQTDLSVSASRTDDGILARGRLQTVDGAPVANLPVRLQVGAGETQVVETTRNGSFRAVIADPQSGESVTVTATYDEPRSNLGNATATATVGAGAGGGNPPVGSGSDRDILIDTLLGILFGSDENPGISFGNGVIGYSWLPVLGGGMALIVVGASWFVVSRFNQSEDAETTAPAGTVDSSTIEPDQLTTSSDDTGPTFEDRVDTYLDSGNYDAATMLAYTVVHDELVSENGISEGMTHWELLQQSRQHDVSEELVADIETVVEAFEMAAFASVSVDPSRAEAAVERAREIRSNGTK
;
A
#
# COMPACT_ATOMS: atom_id res chain seq x y z
N MET A 1 73.92 -22.83 6.27
CA MET A 1 73.66 -23.33 4.90
C MET A 1 72.16 -23.25 4.67
N ASN A 2 71.81 -22.47 3.64
CA ASN A 2 70.49 -21.95 3.31
C ASN A 2 69.48 -23.04 2.91
N ARG A 3 68.20 -22.78 3.19
CA ARG A 3 67.11 -23.18 2.31
C ARG A 3 66.33 -21.90 1.98
N GLN A 4 66.37 -21.52 0.70
CA GLN A 4 65.66 -20.38 0.16
C GLN A 4 64.22 -20.75 -0.21
N VAL A 5 63.40 -19.72 -0.16
CA VAL A 5 61.96 -19.60 -0.32
C VAL A 5 61.59 -19.60 -1.81
N GLU A 6 60.47 -20.23 -2.16
CA GLU A 6 59.68 -19.87 -3.35
C GLU A 6 58.39 -19.18 -2.87
N THR A 7 58.17 -17.98 -3.39
CA THR A 7 56.99 -17.12 -3.20
C THR A 7 55.86 -17.52 -4.16
N PRO A 8 54.60 -17.60 -3.71
CA PRO A 8 53.44 -17.66 -4.61
C PRO A 8 53.05 -16.26 -5.11
N THR A 9 52.53 -16.23 -6.33
CA THR A 9 52.12 -15.09 -7.17
C THR A 9 50.85 -14.36 -6.70
N PRO A 10 50.62 -13.10 -7.13
CA PRO A 10 49.52 -12.27 -6.68
C PRO A 10 48.38 -12.29 -7.71
N ASP A 11 47.47 -13.26 -7.64
CA ASP A 11 46.21 -13.25 -8.42
C ASP A 11 45.19 -14.15 -7.72
N ASN A 12 44.71 -13.70 -6.55
CA ASN A 12 43.51 -14.24 -5.90
C ASN A 12 43.05 -13.24 -4.82
N GLU A 13 42.29 -12.21 -5.21
CA GLU A 13 41.62 -11.32 -4.25
C GLU A 13 40.32 -11.97 -3.76
N THR A 14 40.46 -13.06 -3.01
CA THR A 14 39.50 -13.39 -1.95
C THR A 14 40.19 -13.03 -0.64
N GLN A 15 39.88 -11.85 -0.10
CA GLN A 15 40.30 -11.49 1.26
C GLN A 15 39.52 -12.37 2.24
N GLN A 16 40.02 -13.57 2.53
CA GLN A 16 39.65 -14.27 3.75
C GLN A 16 40.62 -13.88 4.85
N GLN A 17 40.17 -12.98 5.73
CA GLN A 17 40.86 -12.67 6.96
C GLN A 17 40.38 -13.56 8.11
N ASN A 18 41.25 -13.72 9.10
CA ASN A 18 41.04 -14.58 10.26
C ASN A 18 39.89 -14.01 11.14
N PRO A 19 38.85 -14.79 11.47
CA PRO A 19 37.64 -14.28 12.15
C PRO A 19 37.91 -13.66 13.53
N ASP A 20 39.01 -14.00 14.19
CA ASP A 20 39.38 -13.45 15.50
C ASP A 20 40.10 -12.08 15.44
N SER A 21 40.36 -11.55 14.24
CA SER A 21 41.04 -10.26 14.01
C SER A 21 40.16 -9.17 13.39
N VAL A 22 38.89 -9.46 13.12
CA VAL A 22 37.96 -8.52 12.50
C VAL A 22 37.22 -7.77 13.60
N SER A 23 37.28 -6.44 13.58
CA SER A 23 36.34 -5.62 14.35
C SER A 23 35.06 -5.46 13.52
N ASP A 24 33.90 -5.63 14.14
CA ASP A 24 32.58 -5.76 13.48
C ASP A 24 32.19 -4.57 12.57
N GLY A 25 32.97 -3.50 12.47
CA GLY A 25 32.69 -2.31 11.65
C GLY A 25 33.67 -2.01 10.52
N GLU A 26 34.66 -2.86 10.22
CA GLU A 26 35.70 -2.53 9.22
C GLU A 26 35.36 -3.00 7.79
N TYR A 27 34.36 -3.86 7.61
CA TYR A 27 33.91 -4.42 6.31
C TYR A 27 32.43 -4.21 5.98
N SER A 28 31.69 -3.55 6.88
CA SER A 28 30.26 -3.26 6.70
C SER A 28 30.03 -2.35 5.49
N ASP A 29 30.88 -1.34 5.30
CA ASP A 29 30.75 -0.37 4.20
C ASP A 29 30.98 -1.01 2.83
N GLU A 30 31.98 -1.90 2.71
CA GLU A 30 32.26 -2.63 1.45
C GLU A 30 31.14 -3.62 1.10
N THR A 31 30.60 -4.30 2.12
CA THR A 31 29.49 -5.25 1.97
C THR A 31 28.19 -4.53 1.57
N ALA A 32 27.88 -3.41 2.23
CA ALA A 32 26.74 -2.56 1.88
C ALA A 32 26.86 -2.04 0.44
N ALA A 33 28.04 -1.58 0.01
CA ALA A 33 28.27 -1.13 -1.35
C ALA A 33 28.10 -2.25 -2.40
N TRP A 34 28.50 -3.49 -2.09
CA TRP A 34 28.29 -4.63 -2.97
C TRP A 34 26.81 -5.03 -3.07
N LEU A 35 26.09 -5.05 -1.95
CA LEU A 35 24.65 -5.32 -1.90
C LEU A 35 23.86 -4.26 -2.68
N ALA A 36 24.19 -2.98 -2.49
CA ALA A 36 23.58 -1.87 -3.22
C ALA A 36 23.78 -2.02 -4.74
N ARG A 37 25.01 -2.32 -5.20
CA ARG A 37 25.29 -2.58 -6.63
C ARG A 37 24.51 -3.77 -7.19
N THR A 38 24.40 -4.85 -6.41
CA THR A 38 23.66 -6.05 -6.80
C THR A 38 22.16 -5.76 -6.95
N MET A 39 21.56 -5.10 -5.96
CA MET A 39 20.15 -4.69 -6.04
C MET A 39 19.91 -3.67 -7.17
N GLY A 40 20.86 -2.76 -7.39
CA GLY A 40 20.83 -1.81 -8.50
C GLY A 40 20.77 -2.50 -9.86
N ALA A 41 21.69 -3.44 -10.11
CA ALA A 41 21.71 -4.23 -11.33
C ALA A 41 20.41 -5.05 -11.52
N GLN A 42 19.80 -5.53 -10.43
CA GLN A 42 18.51 -6.23 -10.49
C GLN A 42 17.35 -5.29 -10.90
N LEU A 43 17.32 -4.05 -10.40
CA LEU A 43 16.34 -3.04 -10.82
C LEU A 43 16.50 -2.65 -12.29
N GLU A 44 17.74 -2.52 -12.75
CA GLU A 44 18.08 -2.22 -14.14
C GLU A 44 17.71 -3.38 -15.08
N ASN A 45 18.12 -4.61 -14.75
CA ASN A 45 17.75 -5.82 -15.48
C ASN A 45 16.23 -6.01 -15.55
N SER A 46 15.49 -5.63 -14.50
CA SER A 46 14.04 -5.63 -14.53
C SER A 46 13.46 -4.63 -15.53
N SER A 47 14.11 -3.47 -15.71
CA SER A 47 13.69 -2.43 -16.66
C SER A 47 13.99 -2.82 -18.10
N ILE A 48 15.15 -3.43 -18.34
CA ILE A 48 15.54 -3.99 -19.65
C ILE A 48 14.64 -5.17 -20.04
N ALA A 49 14.36 -6.09 -19.11
CA ALA A 49 13.44 -7.20 -19.38
C ALA A 49 12.03 -6.69 -19.71
N LEU A 50 11.60 -5.60 -19.07
CA LEU A 50 10.30 -4.98 -19.34
C LEU A 50 10.23 -4.37 -20.74
N SER A 51 11.27 -3.65 -21.18
CA SER A 51 11.27 -3.04 -22.53
C SER A 51 11.28 -4.09 -23.64
N ASN A 52 11.82 -5.27 -23.37
CA ASN A 52 11.75 -6.45 -24.24
C ASN A 52 10.46 -7.28 -24.07
N GLU A 53 9.44 -6.75 -23.40
CA GLU A 53 8.14 -7.39 -23.16
C GLU A 53 8.20 -8.72 -22.36
N GLN A 54 9.31 -8.96 -21.65
CA GLN A 54 9.52 -10.15 -20.82
C GLN A 54 9.01 -9.92 -19.39
N TYR A 55 7.69 -9.76 -19.23
CA TYR A 55 7.09 -9.37 -17.94
C TYR A 55 7.37 -10.32 -16.78
N ASP A 56 7.39 -11.64 -17.04
CA ASP A 56 7.66 -12.63 -16.00
C ASP A 56 9.13 -12.62 -15.59
N ARG A 57 10.04 -12.35 -16.54
CA ARG A 57 11.45 -12.15 -16.24
C ARG A 57 11.65 -10.89 -15.40
N ALA A 58 11.08 -9.77 -15.81
CA ALA A 58 11.12 -8.51 -15.07
C ALA A 58 10.65 -8.67 -13.61
N ARG A 59 9.60 -9.47 -13.36
CA ARG A 59 9.14 -9.80 -12.00
C ARG A 59 10.11 -10.71 -11.26
N SER A 60 10.61 -11.75 -11.92
CA SER A 60 11.45 -12.77 -11.29
C SER A 60 12.75 -12.19 -10.73
N VAL A 61 13.35 -11.23 -11.42
CA VAL A 61 14.60 -10.56 -11.01
C VAL A 61 14.41 -9.75 -9.73
N LEU A 62 13.19 -9.29 -9.46
CA LEU A 62 12.80 -8.58 -8.23
C LEU A 62 12.04 -9.48 -7.23
N GLY A 63 12.21 -10.80 -7.36
CA GLY A 63 11.55 -11.81 -6.56
C GLY A 63 12.21 -12.03 -5.19
N ASP A 64 12.39 -13.29 -4.83
CA ASP A 64 12.87 -13.69 -3.51
C ASP A 64 14.36 -13.37 -3.29
N ASP A 65 15.20 -13.47 -4.33
CA ASP A 65 16.63 -13.14 -4.21
C ASP A 65 16.84 -11.65 -3.91
N TYR A 66 16.10 -10.75 -4.58
CA TYR A 66 16.14 -9.31 -4.27
C TYR A 66 15.72 -9.03 -2.82
N ASN A 67 14.68 -9.72 -2.33
CA ASN A 67 14.24 -9.60 -0.93
C ASN A 67 15.34 -10.00 0.05
N GLU A 68 16.00 -11.12 -0.22
CA GLU A 68 17.10 -11.61 0.64
C GLU A 68 18.26 -10.61 0.67
N ARG A 69 18.62 -10.03 -0.48
CA ARG A 69 19.67 -9.00 -0.56
C ARG A 69 19.27 -7.70 0.13
N LEU A 70 18.00 -7.30 0.06
CA LEU A 70 17.50 -6.12 0.75
C LEU A 70 17.49 -6.32 2.28
N GLU A 71 17.08 -7.50 2.76
CA GLU A 71 17.16 -7.84 4.18
C GLU A 71 18.62 -7.79 4.68
N GLN A 72 19.55 -8.37 3.90
CA GLN A 72 20.99 -8.29 4.19
C GLN A 72 21.50 -6.86 4.18
N TYR A 73 21.03 -6.02 3.24
CA TYR A 73 21.44 -4.62 3.17
C TYR A 73 20.96 -3.82 4.38
N VAL A 74 19.72 -4.04 4.83
CA VAL A 74 19.18 -3.43 6.06
C VAL A 74 19.94 -3.86 7.30
N GLU A 75 20.31 -5.14 7.40
CA GLU A 75 21.07 -5.67 8.53
C GLU A 75 22.47 -5.04 8.59
N VAL A 76 23.19 -4.99 7.46
CA VAL A 76 24.53 -4.41 7.39
C VAL A 76 24.52 -2.88 7.57
N ALA A 77 23.51 -2.21 7.03
CA ALA A 77 23.31 -0.76 7.19
C ALA A 77 22.91 -0.37 8.63
N GLY A 78 22.26 -1.27 9.37
CA GLY A 78 21.89 -1.04 10.78
C GLY A 78 23.09 -0.98 11.72
N ASP A 79 24.20 -1.62 11.35
CA ASP A 79 25.46 -1.61 12.10
C ASP A 79 26.35 -0.40 11.72
N THR A 80 26.10 0.26 10.58
CA THR A 80 26.74 1.52 10.17
C THR A 80 25.84 2.69 10.57
N SER A 81 26.13 3.36 11.68
CA SER A 81 25.29 4.42 12.25
C SER A 81 25.21 5.71 11.41
N SER A 82 24.63 5.66 10.21
CA SER A 82 24.44 6.77 9.30
C SER A 82 22.97 6.86 8.85
N GLU A 83 22.35 8.03 8.99
CA GLU A 83 20.95 8.28 8.57
C GLU A 83 20.76 8.12 7.04
N ALA A 84 21.87 8.08 6.29
CA ALA A 84 21.90 7.93 4.84
C ALA A 84 21.62 6.47 4.42
N ASP A 85 22.19 5.48 5.10
CA ASP A 85 22.05 4.06 4.72
C ASP A 85 20.61 3.57 4.98
N ASP A 86 20.02 3.99 6.10
CA ASP A 86 18.59 3.80 6.41
C ASP A 86 17.66 4.42 5.34
N ALA A 87 18.07 5.54 4.74
CA ALA A 87 17.32 6.17 3.67
C ALA A 87 17.44 5.37 2.37
N ALA A 88 18.65 4.92 2.00
CA ALA A 88 18.88 4.13 0.80
C ALA A 88 18.08 2.81 0.81
N ALA A 89 18.03 2.10 1.94
CA ALA A 89 17.28 0.84 2.04
C ALA A 89 15.78 1.03 1.79
N ARG A 90 15.18 2.10 2.35
CA ARG A 90 13.78 2.46 2.09
C ARG A 90 13.53 2.79 0.62
N GLU A 91 14.47 3.47 -0.04
CA GLU A 91 14.34 3.79 -1.46
C GLU A 91 14.46 2.55 -2.35
N PHE A 92 15.33 1.58 -2.03
CA PHE A 92 15.41 0.28 -2.72
C PHE A 92 14.12 -0.53 -2.57
N GLU A 93 13.52 -0.55 -1.37
CA GLU A 93 12.23 -1.23 -1.14
C GLU A 93 11.11 -0.59 -1.98
N ALA A 94 11.01 0.75 -1.93
CA ALA A 94 10.02 1.50 -2.68
C ALA A 94 10.24 1.42 -4.20
N ALA A 95 11.50 1.41 -4.66
CA ALA A 95 11.87 1.26 -6.06
C ALA A 95 11.38 -0.08 -6.61
N ARG A 96 11.64 -1.16 -5.89
CA ARG A 96 11.19 -2.51 -6.25
C ARG A 96 9.67 -2.59 -6.35
N GLY A 97 8.95 -2.06 -5.36
CA GLY A 97 7.49 -2.02 -5.37
C GLY A 97 6.93 -1.22 -6.55
N ASN A 98 7.53 -0.07 -6.85
CA ASN A 98 7.15 0.75 -8.00
C ASN A 98 7.48 0.07 -9.34
N GLN A 99 8.63 -0.60 -9.48
CA GLN A 99 9.03 -1.33 -10.69
C GLN A 99 8.08 -2.50 -10.99
N GLN A 100 7.68 -3.27 -9.98
CA GLN A 100 6.70 -4.34 -10.14
C GLN A 100 5.33 -3.81 -10.55
N ASN A 101 4.89 -2.70 -9.94
CA ASN A 101 3.64 -2.04 -10.32
C ASN A 101 3.70 -1.53 -11.77
N PHE A 102 4.79 -0.86 -12.15
CA PHE A 102 5.02 -0.37 -13.50
C PHE A 102 4.97 -1.52 -14.53
N THR A 103 5.66 -2.62 -14.26
CA THR A 103 5.64 -3.85 -15.09
C THR A 103 4.23 -4.39 -15.29
N ASN A 104 3.42 -4.44 -14.22
CA ASN A 104 2.03 -4.90 -14.28
C ASN A 104 1.14 -3.95 -15.10
N GLU A 105 1.33 -2.64 -14.96
CA GLU A 105 0.57 -1.63 -15.69
C GLU A 105 0.91 -1.63 -17.18
N VAL A 106 2.19 -1.75 -17.55
CA VAL A 106 2.64 -1.88 -18.94
C VAL A 106 2.06 -3.15 -19.59
N GLN A 107 2.16 -4.31 -18.93
CA GLN A 107 1.57 -5.55 -19.46
C GLN A 107 0.06 -5.40 -19.68
N ARG A 108 -0.64 -4.81 -18.71
CA ARG A 108 -2.08 -4.55 -18.80
C ARG A 108 -2.41 -3.63 -19.98
N TYR A 109 -1.63 -2.58 -20.18
CA TYR A 109 -1.82 -1.65 -21.30
C TYR A 109 -1.69 -2.37 -22.65
N ARG A 110 -0.65 -3.22 -22.83
CA ARG A 110 -0.45 -4.01 -24.05
C ARG A 110 -1.61 -4.98 -24.30
N GLN A 111 -2.10 -5.66 -23.26
CA GLN A 111 -3.28 -6.54 -23.37
C GLN A 111 -4.54 -5.76 -23.78
N GLN A 112 -4.75 -4.57 -23.22
CA GLN A 112 -5.86 -3.70 -23.59
C GLN A 112 -5.71 -3.19 -25.03
N TYR A 113 -4.51 -2.86 -25.47
CA TYR A 113 -4.26 -2.47 -26.85
C TYR A 113 -4.59 -3.57 -27.86
N ALA A 114 -4.20 -4.82 -27.56
CA ALA A 114 -4.58 -5.97 -28.38
C ALA A 114 -6.11 -6.16 -28.44
N ALA A 115 -6.80 -6.01 -27.31
CA ALA A 115 -8.26 -6.07 -27.26
C ALA A 115 -8.93 -4.92 -28.04
N TYR A 116 -8.36 -3.71 -27.99
CA TYR A 116 -8.80 -2.56 -28.78
C TYR A 116 -8.67 -2.84 -30.28
N GLN A 117 -7.52 -3.34 -30.74
CA GLN A 117 -7.31 -3.67 -32.14
C GLN A 117 -8.28 -4.74 -32.63
N ALA A 118 -8.48 -5.82 -31.86
CA ALA A 118 -9.46 -6.86 -32.18
C ALA A 118 -10.91 -6.31 -32.25
N ALA A 119 -11.27 -5.37 -31.36
CA ALA A 119 -12.56 -4.71 -31.41
C ALA A 119 -12.73 -3.85 -32.68
N ARG A 120 -11.67 -3.16 -33.11
CA ARG A 120 -11.66 -2.36 -34.35
C ARG A 120 -11.79 -3.23 -35.60
N GLU A 121 -11.03 -4.33 -35.67
CA GLU A 121 -11.08 -5.29 -36.79
C GLU A 121 -12.47 -5.93 -36.95
N THR A 122 -13.16 -6.20 -35.83
CA THR A 122 -14.51 -6.75 -35.83
C THR A 122 -15.62 -5.71 -35.99
N GLY A 123 -15.28 -4.42 -36.09
CA GLY A 123 -16.22 -3.31 -36.20
C GLY A 123 -17.03 -3.04 -34.92
N ASN A 124 -16.58 -3.55 -33.77
CA ASN A 124 -17.23 -3.35 -32.48
C ASN A 124 -16.80 -2.02 -31.83
N GLU A 125 -17.32 -0.92 -32.39
CA GLU A 125 -17.01 0.45 -31.98
C GLU A 125 -17.32 0.76 -30.50
N ARG A 126 -18.33 0.09 -29.91
CA ARG A 126 -18.66 0.26 -28.49
C ARG A 126 -17.54 -0.27 -27.60
N GLU A 127 -17.05 -1.47 -27.90
CA GLU A 127 -15.97 -2.10 -27.13
C GLU A 127 -14.65 -1.39 -27.34
N ALA A 128 -14.35 -0.96 -28.58
CA ALA A 128 -13.17 -0.16 -28.88
C ALA A 128 -13.10 1.11 -28.02
N ARG A 129 -14.22 1.85 -27.87
CA ARG A 129 -14.30 3.04 -27.01
C ARG A 129 -14.10 2.74 -25.53
N ILE A 130 -14.75 1.68 -25.03
CA ILE A 130 -14.61 1.28 -23.62
C ILE A 130 -13.15 0.94 -23.33
N THR A 131 -12.50 0.16 -24.20
CA THR A 131 -11.11 -0.25 -24.05
C THR A 131 -10.16 0.94 -24.19
N ALA A 132 -10.34 1.81 -25.17
CA ALA A 132 -9.52 3.02 -25.34
C ALA A 132 -9.50 3.90 -24.07
N ARG A 133 -10.64 4.08 -23.40
CA ARG A 133 -10.70 4.82 -22.12
C ARG A 133 -10.05 4.08 -20.95
N GLN A 134 -10.12 2.76 -20.93
CA GLN A 134 -9.39 1.97 -19.92
C GLN A 134 -7.88 2.08 -20.13
N MET A 135 -7.44 2.14 -21.39
CA MET A 135 -6.04 2.39 -21.73
C MET A 135 -5.59 3.79 -21.31
N GLU A 136 -6.39 4.85 -21.52
CA GLU A 136 -6.07 6.21 -21.05
C GLU A 136 -5.75 6.24 -19.54
N ARG A 137 -6.57 5.56 -18.73
CA ARG A 137 -6.36 5.46 -17.27
C ARG A 137 -5.08 4.69 -16.95
N THR A 138 -4.81 3.61 -17.67
CA THR A 138 -3.61 2.78 -17.46
C THR A 138 -2.35 3.55 -17.86
N ALA A 139 -2.35 4.26 -18.98
CA ALA A 139 -1.25 5.13 -19.42
C ALA A 139 -0.97 6.28 -18.43
N ALA A 140 -2.02 6.87 -17.85
CA ALA A 140 -1.88 7.89 -16.81
C ALA A 140 -1.22 7.32 -15.54
N ASN A 141 -1.61 6.11 -15.11
CA ASN A 141 -0.97 5.45 -13.98
C ASN A 141 0.50 5.11 -14.25
N ILE A 142 0.81 4.55 -15.43
CA ILE A 142 2.19 4.27 -15.87
C ILE A 142 3.03 5.54 -15.76
N SER A 143 2.50 6.68 -16.21
CA SER A 143 3.18 7.98 -16.15
C SER A 143 3.44 8.47 -14.71
N ASP A 144 2.52 8.22 -13.77
CA ASP A 144 2.70 8.55 -12.35
C ASP A 144 3.69 7.61 -11.66
N THR A 145 3.57 6.30 -11.92
CA THR A 145 4.51 5.28 -11.42
C THR A 145 5.92 5.56 -11.92
N ARG A 146 6.10 5.92 -13.19
CA ARG A 146 7.38 6.39 -13.78
C ARG A 146 7.98 7.56 -13.01
N GLN A 147 7.18 8.58 -12.67
CA GLN A 147 7.67 9.74 -11.90
C GLN A 147 8.11 9.38 -10.48
N ARG A 148 7.48 8.39 -9.86
CA ARG A 148 7.90 7.88 -8.55
C ARG A 148 9.21 7.12 -8.69
N LEU A 149 9.26 6.19 -9.64
CA LEU A 149 10.40 5.33 -9.90
C LEU A 149 11.68 6.11 -10.26
N ASN A 150 11.60 7.13 -11.12
CA ASN A 150 12.75 8.00 -11.40
C ASN A 150 13.23 8.72 -10.14
N ARG A 151 12.31 9.22 -9.29
CA ARG A 151 12.71 9.82 -8.00
C ARG A 151 13.39 8.80 -7.09
N ASN A 152 12.89 7.57 -7.03
CA ASN A 152 13.52 6.50 -6.27
C ASN A 152 14.95 6.21 -6.79
N PHE A 153 15.12 6.09 -8.10
CA PHE A 153 16.43 5.84 -8.72
C PHE A 153 17.40 7.00 -8.47
N GLU A 154 16.97 8.25 -8.67
CA GLU A 154 17.78 9.44 -8.34
C GLU A 154 18.21 9.46 -6.87
N GLN A 155 17.34 9.07 -5.94
CA GLN A 155 17.66 9.05 -4.51
C GLN A 155 18.63 7.93 -4.13
N ILE A 156 18.53 6.77 -4.79
CA ILE A 156 19.48 5.67 -4.66
C ILE A 156 20.85 6.10 -5.20
N GLU A 157 20.91 6.70 -6.40
CA GLU A 157 22.15 7.20 -7.02
C GLU A 157 22.83 8.28 -6.16
N ASN A 158 22.06 9.15 -5.52
CA ASN A 158 22.59 10.21 -4.66
C ASN A 158 23.16 9.70 -3.32
N THR A 159 22.64 8.58 -2.82
CA THR A 159 22.98 8.04 -1.50
C THR A 159 23.98 6.90 -1.59
N THR A 160 24.09 6.26 -2.75
CA THR A 160 24.96 5.12 -3.01
C THR A 160 25.93 5.41 -4.16
N THR A 161 26.70 4.41 -4.61
CA THR A 161 27.57 4.52 -5.80
C THR A 161 26.97 3.76 -7.00
N VAL A 162 25.69 3.40 -6.93
CA VAL A 162 24.97 2.71 -8.02
C VAL A 162 24.59 3.73 -9.08
N ASP A 163 24.73 3.35 -10.35
CA ASP A 163 24.21 4.09 -11.50
C ASP A 163 22.96 3.35 -12.01
N LEU A 164 21.84 4.04 -12.14
CA LEU A 164 20.56 3.50 -12.62
C LEU A 164 20.07 4.26 -13.86
N SER A 165 20.93 5.08 -14.47
CA SER A 165 20.56 5.97 -15.56
C SER A 165 20.07 5.23 -16.81
N GLU A 166 20.65 4.06 -17.12
CA GLU A 166 20.19 3.18 -18.20
C GLU A 166 18.77 2.66 -17.92
N GLY A 167 18.52 2.15 -16.70
CA GLY A 167 17.18 1.75 -16.27
C GLY A 167 16.15 2.89 -16.35
N GLN A 168 16.52 4.10 -15.92
CA GLN A 168 15.68 5.31 -16.09
C GLN A 168 15.36 5.56 -17.57
N GLY A 169 16.33 5.36 -18.46
CA GLY A 169 16.18 5.44 -19.92
C GLY A 169 15.09 4.52 -20.44
N GLU A 170 15.18 3.22 -20.13
CA GLU A 170 14.23 2.18 -20.55
C GLU A 170 12.79 2.47 -20.08
N ILE A 171 12.64 2.90 -18.83
CA ILE A 171 11.36 3.27 -18.22
C ILE A 171 10.75 4.50 -18.92
N ASN A 172 11.57 5.51 -19.21
CA ASN A 172 11.14 6.72 -19.88
C ASN A 172 10.74 6.43 -21.34
N GLU A 173 11.52 5.62 -22.06
CA GLU A 173 11.22 5.23 -23.44
C GLU A 173 9.94 4.40 -23.54
N THR A 174 9.79 3.38 -22.68
CA THR A 174 8.57 2.56 -22.60
C THR A 174 7.34 3.43 -22.35
N THR A 175 7.43 4.38 -21.41
CA THR A 175 6.33 5.31 -21.13
C THR A 175 6.05 6.22 -22.32
N ALA A 176 7.08 6.76 -22.98
CA ALA A 176 6.92 7.64 -24.13
C ALA A 176 6.20 6.93 -25.28
N ASN A 177 6.60 5.68 -25.60
CA ASN A 177 5.93 4.83 -26.59
C ASN A 177 4.45 4.66 -26.26
N ILE A 178 4.13 4.27 -25.02
CA ILE A 178 2.75 4.07 -24.56
C ILE A 178 1.92 5.34 -24.70
N THR A 179 2.45 6.50 -24.31
CA THR A 179 1.74 7.78 -24.43
C THR A 179 1.53 8.23 -25.87
N ALA A 180 2.45 7.89 -26.77
CA ALA A 180 2.32 8.14 -28.20
C ALA A 180 1.20 7.28 -28.79
N THR A 181 1.25 5.96 -28.56
CA THR A 181 0.19 5.03 -28.97
C THR A 181 -1.18 5.44 -28.39
N GLN A 182 -1.22 5.86 -27.12
CA GLN A 182 -2.47 6.27 -26.50
C GLN A 182 -3.05 7.53 -27.16
N SER A 183 -2.20 8.44 -27.64
CA SER A 183 -2.64 9.64 -28.33
C SER A 183 -3.28 9.31 -29.67
N GLU A 184 -2.70 8.36 -30.41
CA GLU A 184 -3.27 7.85 -31.67
C GLU A 184 -4.62 7.16 -31.44
N VAL A 185 -4.68 6.23 -30.47
CA VAL A 185 -5.93 5.52 -30.11
C VAL A 185 -7.04 6.51 -29.74
N ARG A 186 -6.70 7.56 -29.00
CA ARG A 186 -7.63 8.63 -28.61
C ARG A 186 -8.15 9.37 -29.85
N GLU A 187 -7.28 9.83 -30.74
CA GLU A 187 -7.65 10.59 -31.93
C GLU A 187 -8.49 9.78 -32.93
N GLU A 188 -8.27 8.47 -33.02
CA GLU A 188 -9.03 7.59 -33.91
C GLU A 188 -10.41 7.23 -33.38
N THR A 189 -10.56 7.12 -32.06
CA THR A 189 -11.71 6.46 -31.42
C THR A 189 -12.65 7.45 -30.72
N LEU A 190 -12.11 8.60 -30.31
CA LEU A 190 -12.79 9.57 -29.48
C LEU A 190 -12.77 10.96 -30.14
N VAL A 191 -13.81 11.72 -29.89
CA VAL A 191 -14.03 13.05 -30.43
C VAL A 191 -13.84 14.05 -29.30
N GLY A 192 -12.97 15.04 -29.51
CA GLY A 192 -12.80 16.14 -28.57
C GLY A 192 -14.12 16.84 -28.28
N THR A 193 -14.23 17.46 -27.10
CA THR A 193 -15.39 18.27 -26.72
C THR A 193 -14.96 19.63 -26.23
N THR A 194 -15.86 20.59 -26.41
CA THR A 194 -15.75 21.93 -25.84
C THR A 194 -16.95 22.16 -24.93
N LEU A 195 -16.68 22.33 -23.65
CA LEU A 195 -17.60 22.74 -22.61
C LEU A 195 -17.43 24.24 -22.37
N THR A 196 -18.55 24.96 -22.41
CA THR A 196 -18.59 26.36 -21.97
C THR A 196 -19.59 26.48 -20.83
N VAL A 197 -19.24 27.22 -19.78
CA VAL A 197 -20.10 27.44 -18.61
C VAL A 197 -20.06 28.88 -18.18
N GLN A 198 -21.21 29.39 -17.74
CA GLN A 198 -21.38 30.75 -17.23
C GLN A 198 -22.39 30.73 -16.08
N ALA A 199 -22.10 31.52 -15.05
CA ALA A 199 -23.10 31.78 -14.02
C ALA A 199 -24.14 32.77 -14.56
N ARG A 200 -25.41 32.37 -14.51
CA ARG A 200 -26.53 33.27 -14.79
C ARG A 200 -26.74 34.25 -13.63
N ASP A 201 -26.55 33.76 -12.41
CA ASP A 201 -26.66 34.54 -11.18
C ASP A 201 -25.26 34.97 -10.71
N SER A 202 -25.10 36.22 -10.26
CA SER A 202 -23.82 36.73 -9.76
C SER A 202 -23.45 36.22 -8.37
N THR A 203 -24.44 35.68 -7.64
CA THR A 203 -24.31 35.21 -6.26
C THR A 203 -24.93 33.84 -6.07
N ALA A 204 -24.39 33.04 -5.15
CA ALA A 204 -24.99 31.79 -4.69
C ALA A 204 -24.78 31.61 -3.18
N SER A 205 -25.75 30.99 -2.52
CA SER A 205 -25.67 30.56 -1.13
C SER A 205 -26.20 29.13 -1.01
N PHE A 206 -26.08 28.52 0.18
CA PHE A 206 -26.68 27.21 0.37
C PHE A 206 -28.20 27.26 0.17
N SER A 207 -28.89 28.26 0.70
CA SER A 207 -30.35 28.37 0.65
C SER A 207 -30.86 28.88 -0.69
N GLU A 208 -30.07 29.70 -1.37
CA GLU A 208 -30.34 30.26 -2.69
C GLU A 208 -29.24 29.82 -3.68
N PRO A 209 -29.37 28.63 -4.27
CA PRO A 209 -28.39 28.13 -5.24
C PRO A 209 -28.34 29.02 -6.48
N GLY A 210 -27.14 29.30 -6.97
CA GLY A 210 -26.96 30.02 -8.23
C GLY A 210 -27.25 29.13 -9.43
N THR A 211 -27.80 29.71 -10.48
CA THR A 211 -28.07 29.04 -11.75
C THR A 211 -26.84 29.15 -12.65
N ILE A 212 -26.41 28.02 -13.20
CA ILE A 212 -25.33 27.94 -14.18
C ILE A 212 -25.94 27.47 -15.50
N THR A 213 -25.57 28.14 -16.57
CA THR A 213 -25.87 27.72 -17.93
C THR A 213 -24.58 27.30 -18.62
N GLY A 214 -24.65 26.28 -19.47
CA GLY A 214 -23.52 25.89 -20.29
C GLY A 214 -23.94 25.35 -21.63
N GLN A 215 -22.96 25.12 -22.49
CA GLN A 215 -23.15 24.48 -23.79
C GLN A 215 -22.04 23.47 -24.02
N LEU A 216 -22.41 22.31 -24.55
CA LEU A 216 -21.50 21.22 -24.88
C LEU A 216 -21.50 20.98 -26.40
N GLN A 217 -20.31 21.02 -26.98
CA GLN A 217 -20.09 20.83 -28.42
C GLN A 217 -18.99 19.78 -28.63
N ALA A 218 -19.05 19.06 -29.74
CA ALA A 218 -17.93 18.31 -30.25
C ALA A 218 -16.89 19.26 -30.85
N GLU A 219 -15.65 18.81 -30.96
CA GLU A 219 -14.52 19.57 -31.49
C GLU A 219 -14.76 20.09 -32.92
N ASN A 220 -15.55 19.36 -33.72
CA ASN A 220 -15.95 19.77 -35.06
C ASN A 220 -17.03 20.88 -35.09
N GLY A 221 -17.43 21.40 -33.93
CA GLY A 221 -18.46 22.44 -33.77
C GLY A 221 -19.90 21.92 -33.77
N SER A 222 -20.12 20.61 -33.89
CA SER A 222 -21.46 20.03 -33.78
C SER A 222 -21.92 20.05 -32.32
N VAL A 223 -23.17 20.46 -32.08
CA VAL A 223 -23.73 20.47 -30.72
C VAL A 223 -24.04 19.05 -30.24
N ILE A 224 -23.78 18.78 -28.96
CA ILE A 224 -24.20 17.52 -28.33
C ILE A 224 -25.62 17.72 -27.80
N ALA A 225 -26.59 17.60 -28.71
CA ALA A 225 -27.99 17.92 -28.47
C ALA A 225 -28.79 16.75 -27.89
N ASP A 226 -29.84 17.09 -27.13
CA ASP A 226 -30.84 16.14 -26.60
C ASP A 226 -30.22 14.91 -25.90
N ALA A 227 -29.07 15.11 -25.24
CA ALA A 227 -28.30 14.06 -24.59
C ALA A 227 -28.36 14.18 -23.06
N GLN A 228 -28.46 13.04 -22.38
CA GLN A 228 -28.27 12.97 -20.95
C GLN A 228 -26.77 12.90 -20.67
N VAL A 229 -26.21 13.93 -20.04
CA VAL A 229 -24.78 14.07 -19.76
C VAL A 229 -24.51 14.17 -18.27
N GLU A 230 -23.34 13.70 -17.85
CA GLU A 230 -22.89 13.78 -16.47
C GLU A 230 -21.89 14.93 -16.32
N LEU A 231 -22.12 15.79 -15.34
CA LEU A 231 -21.29 16.94 -15.01
C LEU A 231 -20.80 16.84 -13.58
N ARG A 232 -19.50 16.99 -13.36
CA ARG A 232 -18.91 17.16 -12.03
C ARG A 232 -18.72 18.65 -11.75
N VAL A 233 -19.45 19.17 -10.77
CA VAL A 233 -19.31 20.55 -10.27
C VAL A 233 -18.65 20.47 -8.90
N GLU A 234 -17.42 20.97 -8.80
CA GLU A 234 -16.52 20.67 -7.67
C GLU A 234 -16.41 19.14 -7.42
N ASN A 235 -16.80 18.65 -6.24
CA ASN A 235 -16.75 17.24 -5.88
C ASN A 235 -18.10 16.52 -6.04
N ARG A 236 -19.03 17.08 -6.84
CA ARG A 236 -20.37 16.48 -7.02
C ARG A 236 -20.74 16.26 -8.47
N THR A 237 -21.04 15.01 -8.76
CA THR A 237 -21.63 14.58 -10.01
C THR A 237 -23.12 14.94 -10.10
N ARG A 238 -23.55 15.38 -11.28
CA ARG A 238 -24.95 15.65 -11.62
C ARG A 238 -25.25 15.23 -13.04
N THR A 239 -26.39 14.60 -13.22
CA THR A 239 -26.93 14.33 -14.55
C THR A 239 -27.78 15.50 -15.02
N VAL A 240 -27.51 16.02 -16.21
CA VAL A 240 -28.30 17.07 -16.88
C VAL A 240 -28.68 16.63 -18.28
N GLN A 241 -29.74 17.23 -18.82
CA GLN A 241 -30.18 17.00 -20.19
C GLN A 241 -29.78 18.23 -21.03
N THR A 242 -29.06 18.02 -22.13
CA THR A 242 -28.82 19.07 -23.11
C THR A 242 -30.05 19.27 -24.00
N ASP A 243 -30.28 20.49 -24.45
CA ASP A 243 -31.34 20.83 -25.40
C ASP A 243 -30.92 20.64 -26.87
N SER A 244 -31.77 21.02 -27.81
CA SER A 244 -31.50 20.92 -29.25
C SER A 244 -30.29 21.72 -29.74
N ASN A 245 -29.79 22.66 -28.93
CA ASN A 245 -28.60 23.48 -29.21
C ASN A 245 -27.38 23.01 -28.39
N GLY A 246 -27.47 21.88 -27.68
CA GLY A 246 -26.43 21.40 -26.78
C GLY A 246 -26.29 22.22 -25.49
N ALA A 247 -27.25 23.11 -25.21
CA ALA A 247 -27.24 23.94 -24.00
C ALA A 247 -27.86 23.19 -22.81
N PHE A 248 -27.41 23.48 -21.60
CA PHE A 248 -27.95 22.93 -20.38
C PHE A 248 -28.03 23.99 -19.28
N GLU A 249 -28.86 23.74 -18.27
CA GLU A 249 -28.97 24.53 -17.06
C GLU A 249 -28.82 23.63 -15.83
N THR A 250 -28.06 24.06 -14.83
CA THR A 250 -27.92 23.37 -13.53
C THR A 250 -27.79 24.38 -12.39
N ARG A 251 -27.85 23.90 -11.15
CA ARG A 251 -27.82 24.75 -9.95
C ARG A 251 -26.57 24.51 -9.10
N TYR A 252 -25.77 25.52 -8.84
CA TYR A 252 -24.67 25.43 -7.89
C TYR A 252 -25.12 25.82 -6.48
N ARG A 253 -25.03 24.86 -5.55
CA ARG A 253 -25.36 25.03 -4.13
C ARG A 253 -24.09 24.84 -3.30
N PRO A 254 -23.37 25.94 -2.97
CA PRO A 254 -22.13 25.86 -2.20
C PRO A 254 -22.40 25.35 -0.78
N ARG A 255 -21.48 24.52 -0.25
CA ARG A 255 -21.53 24.05 1.16
C ARG A 255 -20.24 24.41 1.91
N SER A 256 -19.12 23.93 1.39
CA SER A 256 -17.77 24.11 1.93
C SER A 256 -16.92 25.12 1.15
N ALA A 257 -17.48 25.73 0.11
CA ALA A 257 -16.81 26.79 -0.66
C ALA A 257 -16.51 27.99 0.23
N ARG A 258 -15.38 28.67 -0.03
CA ARG A 258 -15.03 29.90 0.68
C ARG A 258 -15.98 31.04 0.31
N LEU A 259 -16.11 32.01 1.19
CA LEU A 259 -16.91 33.21 0.93
C LEU A 259 -16.28 34.13 -0.12
N GLY A 260 -17.11 34.95 -0.76
CA GLY A 260 -16.68 35.93 -1.76
C GLY A 260 -16.56 35.32 -3.16
N SER A 261 -15.82 35.98 -4.05
CA SER A 261 -15.68 35.55 -5.45
C SER A 261 -14.90 34.24 -5.54
N GLN A 262 -15.56 33.18 -6.01
CA GLN A 262 -14.97 31.85 -6.22
C GLN A 262 -14.94 31.52 -7.71
N SER A 263 -13.86 30.86 -8.14
CA SER A 263 -13.76 30.21 -9.45
C SER A 263 -14.13 28.75 -9.28
N VAL A 264 -15.23 28.33 -9.86
CA VAL A 264 -15.78 26.98 -9.72
C VAL A 264 -15.58 26.23 -11.03
N GLU A 265 -14.98 25.05 -10.93
CA GLU A 265 -14.76 24.14 -12.06
C GLU A 265 -15.98 23.25 -12.28
N VAL A 266 -16.31 23.06 -13.55
CA VAL A 266 -17.31 22.14 -14.07
C VAL A 266 -16.62 21.25 -15.09
N GLU A 267 -16.70 19.95 -14.90
CA GLU A 267 -16.15 18.96 -15.82
C GLU A 267 -17.28 18.13 -16.42
N TYR A 268 -17.25 17.92 -17.72
CA TYR A 268 -18.11 16.97 -18.41
C TYR A 268 -17.50 15.56 -18.33
N ILE A 269 -18.24 14.63 -17.73
CA ILE A 269 -17.83 13.23 -17.58
C ILE A 269 -18.64 12.39 -18.59
N PRO A 270 -18.06 12.04 -19.75
CA PRO A 270 -18.72 11.12 -20.68
C PRO A 270 -18.86 9.71 -20.09
N SER A 271 -19.90 8.98 -20.49
CA SER A 271 -20.01 7.55 -20.19
C SER A 271 -18.86 6.76 -20.82
N ALA A 272 -18.57 5.56 -20.29
CA ALA A 272 -17.47 4.74 -20.77
C ALA A 272 -17.58 4.34 -22.26
N ASP A 273 -18.79 4.27 -22.80
CA ASP A 273 -19.07 3.93 -24.20
C ASP A 273 -19.31 5.15 -25.11
N SER A 274 -19.29 6.36 -24.55
CA SER A 274 -19.47 7.60 -25.29
C SER A 274 -18.31 7.85 -26.26
N VAL A 275 -18.61 8.43 -27.41
CA VAL A 275 -17.60 8.88 -28.40
C VAL A 275 -16.87 10.13 -27.95
N TYR A 276 -17.36 10.84 -26.94
CA TYR A 276 -16.90 12.20 -26.61
C TYR A 276 -15.86 12.21 -25.50
N LEU A 277 -14.80 13.01 -25.61
CA LEU A 277 -13.82 13.18 -24.53
C LEU A 277 -14.39 13.97 -23.33
N THR A 278 -13.66 13.93 -22.21
CA THR A 278 -13.91 14.85 -21.08
C THR A 278 -13.48 16.25 -21.49
N ASP A 279 -14.13 17.26 -20.93
CA ASP A 279 -13.66 18.64 -21.00
C ASP A 279 -14.07 19.39 -19.73
N ASN A 280 -13.29 20.39 -19.35
CA ASN A 280 -13.55 21.20 -18.17
C ASN A 280 -13.65 22.68 -18.50
N ALA A 281 -14.45 23.39 -17.73
CA ALA A 281 -14.63 24.82 -17.85
C ALA A 281 -14.89 25.43 -16.48
N THR A 282 -14.50 26.69 -16.31
CA THR A 282 -14.65 27.40 -15.04
C THR A 282 -15.60 28.57 -15.19
N PHE A 283 -16.37 28.85 -14.13
CA PHE A 283 -17.15 30.07 -14.02
C PHE A 283 -16.84 30.76 -12.69
N THR A 284 -17.08 32.07 -12.63
CA THR A 284 -16.94 32.85 -11.40
C THR A 284 -18.30 33.15 -10.78
N ILE A 285 -18.42 33.00 -9.46
CA ILE A 285 -19.63 33.35 -8.70
C ILE A 285 -19.27 33.87 -7.31
N THR A 286 -20.06 34.80 -6.76
CA THR A 286 -19.87 35.28 -5.39
C THR A 286 -20.62 34.39 -4.41
N VAL A 287 -19.91 33.68 -3.55
CA VAL A 287 -20.49 32.81 -2.52
C VAL A 287 -20.85 33.60 -1.27
N GLN A 288 -22.09 33.46 -0.83
CA GLN A 288 -22.62 34.04 0.40
C GLN A 288 -22.81 32.98 1.48
N GLN A 289 -22.69 33.40 2.73
CA GLN A 289 -22.83 32.52 3.89
C GLN A 289 -24.29 32.34 4.30
N VAL A 290 -24.64 31.14 4.74
CA VAL A 290 -25.86 30.81 5.48
C VAL A 290 -25.48 30.19 6.81
N THR A 291 -26.14 30.63 7.89
CA THR A 291 -26.01 30.00 9.21
C THR A 291 -26.97 28.81 9.29
N PRO A 292 -26.48 27.58 9.52
CA PRO A 292 -27.34 26.43 9.68
C PRO A 292 -27.86 26.31 11.11
N ASP A 293 -29.03 25.69 11.25
CA ASP A 293 -29.55 25.15 12.50
C ASP A 293 -28.96 23.76 12.72
N VAL A 294 -28.36 23.56 13.90
CA VAL A 294 -27.86 22.26 14.36
C VAL A 294 -28.69 21.85 15.55
N THR A 295 -29.27 20.66 15.49
CA THR A 295 -29.94 20.04 16.64
C THR A 295 -29.24 18.73 16.94
N SER A 296 -28.90 18.48 18.20
CA SER A 296 -28.36 17.19 18.63
C SER A 296 -29.33 16.46 19.55
N ASP A 297 -29.08 15.17 19.75
CA ASP A 297 -29.72 14.33 20.75
C ASP A 297 -28.66 13.36 21.26
N ILE A 298 -28.50 13.31 22.59
CA ILE A 298 -27.39 12.62 23.28
C ILE A 298 -27.98 11.75 24.38
N SER A 299 -27.62 10.46 24.41
CA SER A 299 -28.10 9.52 25.43
C SER A 299 -27.06 8.44 25.76
N PRO A 300 -26.92 8.03 27.03
CA PRO A 300 -27.61 8.55 28.23
C PRO A 300 -27.00 9.89 28.72
N GLU A 301 -27.74 10.61 29.57
CA GLU A 301 -27.28 11.89 30.16
C GLU A 301 -26.26 11.73 31.31
N THR A 302 -25.99 10.50 31.76
CA THR A 302 -24.99 10.21 32.80
C THR A 302 -24.11 9.06 32.35
N VAL A 303 -22.79 9.26 32.39
CA VAL A 303 -21.79 8.33 31.86
C VAL A 303 -20.50 8.36 32.68
N GLY A 304 -19.83 7.22 32.85
CA GLY A 304 -18.49 7.09 33.40
C GLY A 304 -17.44 6.74 32.35
N TYR A 305 -16.22 6.42 32.79
CA TYR A 305 -15.15 5.98 31.91
C TYR A 305 -15.54 4.71 31.15
N GLY A 306 -15.34 4.71 29.83
CA GLY A 306 -15.59 3.55 28.97
C GLY A 306 -17.07 3.27 28.67
N ASP A 307 -17.99 3.95 29.36
CA ASP A 307 -19.42 3.90 29.08
C ASP A 307 -19.71 4.35 27.65
N ARG A 308 -20.77 3.77 27.09
CA ARG A 308 -21.22 4.09 25.75
C ARG A 308 -22.21 5.25 25.79
N LEU A 309 -21.92 6.27 24.99
CA LEU A 309 -22.77 7.40 24.70
C LEU A 309 -23.16 7.36 23.22
N ASP A 310 -24.45 7.30 22.92
CA ASP A 310 -24.95 7.46 21.56
C ASP A 310 -25.25 8.94 21.33
N ALA A 311 -24.57 9.52 20.34
CA ALA A 311 -24.68 10.92 19.97
C ALA A 311 -25.25 11.03 18.55
N SER A 312 -26.24 11.91 18.37
CA SER A 312 -26.78 12.22 17.05
C SER A 312 -26.90 13.71 16.83
N ALA A 313 -26.83 14.14 15.57
CA ALA A 313 -27.06 15.52 15.18
C ALA A 313 -27.75 15.57 13.82
N SER A 314 -28.59 16.58 13.62
CA SER A 314 -29.17 16.93 12.32
C SER A 314 -28.89 18.39 12.00
N VAL A 315 -28.56 18.66 10.74
CA VAL A 315 -28.22 19.99 10.25
C VAL A 315 -29.18 20.41 9.15
N THR A 316 -29.80 21.58 9.33
CA THR A 316 -30.70 22.19 8.35
C THR A 316 -30.34 23.64 8.12
N ALA A 317 -30.57 24.15 6.92
CA ALA A 317 -30.48 25.58 6.60
C ALA A 317 -31.71 25.96 5.77
N ASP A 318 -32.50 26.92 6.27
CA ASP A 318 -33.81 27.29 5.72
C ASP A 318 -34.69 26.08 5.38
N SER A 319 -34.83 25.16 6.35
CA SER A 319 -35.57 23.89 6.24
C SER A 319 -35.04 22.88 5.21
N THR A 320 -33.91 23.17 4.55
CA THR A 320 -33.24 22.22 3.65
C THR A 320 -32.16 21.47 4.43
N VAL A 321 -32.16 20.13 4.37
CA VAL A 321 -31.14 19.30 5.01
C VAL A 321 -29.74 19.56 4.41
N VAL A 322 -28.72 19.68 5.26
CA VAL A 322 -27.33 19.92 4.83
C VAL A 322 -26.57 18.61 4.85
N THR A 323 -26.31 18.02 3.68
CA THR A 323 -25.56 16.76 3.53
C THR A 323 -24.08 17.00 3.27
N ASP A 324 -23.25 15.98 3.46
CA ASP A 324 -21.82 15.94 3.11
C ASP A 324 -21.01 17.09 3.74
N ILE A 325 -21.32 17.45 4.99
CA ILE A 325 -20.52 18.38 5.78
C ILE A 325 -20.02 17.69 7.06
N PRO A 326 -18.82 18.03 7.56
CA PRO A 326 -18.27 17.45 8.77
C PRO A 326 -19.02 17.96 10.01
N VAL A 327 -19.25 17.05 10.94
CA VAL A 327 -19.75 17.31 12.29
C VAL A 327 -18.79 16.67 13.27
N GLU A 328 -18.37 17.45 14.27
CA GLU A 328 -17.54 16.98 15.36
C GLU A 328 -18.37 16.95 16.66
N PHE A 329 -18.29 15.84 17.38
CA PHE A 329 -18.79 15.75 18.74
C PHE A 329 -17.62 15.95 19.71
N VAL A 330 -17.75 16.93 20.58
CA VAL A 330 -16.71 17.32 21.54
C VAL A 330 -17.28 17.25 22.95
N MET A 331 -16.57 16.64 23.88
CA MET A 331 -16.92 16.59 25.29
C MET A 331 -15.83 17.31 26.10
N GLY A 332 -16.15 18.49 26.64
CA GLY A 332 -15.13 19.42 27.14
C GLY A 332 -14.20 19.89 26.01
N ASP A 333 -12.90 19.62 26.13
CA ASP A 333 -11.90 19.90 25.10
C ASP A 333 -11.57 18.67 24.22
N THR A 334 -12.13 17.50 24.54
CA THR A 334 -11.82 16.25 23.84
C THR A 334 -12.78 16.02 22.67
N ALA A 335 -12.27 15.93 21.45
CA ALA A 335 -13.05 15.49 20.29
C ALA A 335 -13.28 13.98 20.37
N VAL A 336 -14.50 13.57 20.65
CA VAL A 336 -14.86 12.16 20.89
C VAL A 336 -15.37 11.44 19.65
N ALA A 337 -15.86 12.18 18.65
CA ALA A 337 -16.17 11.64 17.33
C ALA A 337 -16.08 12.72 16.25
N ARG A 338 -15.70 12.29 15.04
CA ARG A 338 -15.73 13.11 13.81
C ARG A 338 -16.44 12.32 12.74
N THR A 339 -17.39 12.95 12.07
CA THR A 339 -18.27 12.28 11.13
C THR A 339 -18.81 13.28 10.10
N THR A 340 -19.59 12.82 9.13
CA THR A 340 -20.12 13.63 8.04
C THR A 340 -21.63 13.42 7.94
N THR A 341 -22.39 14.49 7.70
CA THR A 341 -23.85 14.38 7.54
C THR A 341 -24.21 13.50 6.34
N GLY A 342 -25.11 12.55 6.58
CA GLY A 342 -25.60 11.64 5.54
C GLY A 342 -26.63 12.27 4.60
N PRO A 343 -27.29 11.47 3.75
CA PRO A 343 -28.27 11.94 2.75
C PRO A 343 -29.49 12.67 3.34
N ASN A 344 -29.80 12.44 4.61
CA ASN A 344 -30.89 13.10 5.34
C ASN A 344 -30.41 14.30 6.19
N GLY A 345 -29.15 14.71 6.05
CA GLY A 345 -28.54 15.78 6.85
C GLY A 345 -28.30 15.43 8.32
N SER A 346 -28.44 14.15 8.69
CA SER A 346 -28.20 13.67 10.05
C SER A 346 -26.93 12.83 10.15
N VAL A 347 -26.47 12.66 11.38
CA VAL A 347 -25.34 11.82 11.70
C VAL A 347 -25.50 11.18 13.08
N THR A 348 -24.93 9.99 13.25
CA THR A 348 -24.94 9.23 14.51
C THR A 348 -23.54 8.72 14.80
N ALA A 349 -23.11 8.78 16.05
CA ALA A 349 -21.85 8.26 16.54
C ALA A 349 -22.06 7.52 17.87
N ALA A 350 -21.50 6.32 17.97
CA ALA A 350 -21.40 5.60 19.24
C ALA A 350 -20.03 5.86 19.84
N VAL A 351 -19.99 6.60 20.94
CA VAL A 351 -18.77 7.07 21.60
C VAL A 351 -18.54 6.27 22.88
N ARG A 352 -17.28 5.93 23.17
CA ARG A 352 -16.87 5.52 24.51
C ARG A 352 -16.21 6.70 25.20
N VAL A 353 -16.65 7.04 26.40
CA VAL A 353 -16.11 8.19 27.14
C VAL A 353 -14.64 7.91 27.50
N PRO A 354 -13.68 8.70 27.01
CA PRO A 354 -12.26 8.49 27.30
C PRO A 354 -11.89 9.06 28.68
N ALA A 355 -10.75 8.61 29.20
CA ALA A 355 -10.22 9.10 30.48
C ALA A 355 -9.79 10.58 30.44
N SER A 356 -9.61 11.17 29.26
CA SER A 356 -9.22 12.58 29.09
C SER A 356 -10.38 13.57 29.27
N VAL A 357 -11.59 13.05 29.47
CA VAL A 357 -12.74 13.85 29.86
C VAL A 357 -12.78 13.87 31.38
N ASP A 358 -12.74 15.05 31.97
CA ASP A 358 -12.92 15.24 33.40
C ASP A 358 -14.33 14.86 33.88
N ASP A 359 -14.47 14.45 35.14
CA ASP A 359 -15.77 14.21 35.79
C ASP A 359 -16.55 15.50 36.10
N GLY A 360 -17.80 15.35 36.56
CA GLY A 360 -18.74 16.42 36.91
C GLY A 360 -19.70 16.81 35.79
N ASP A 361 -20.31 18.00 35.92
CA ASP A 361 -21.21 18.56 34.91
C ASP A 361 -20.41 18.94 33.65
N ARG A 362 -20.75 18.31 32.52
CA ARG A 362 -20.10 18.52 31.22
C ARG A 362 -21.13 18.79 30.13
N GLN A 363 -20.63 19.15 28.96
CA GLN A 363 -21.44 19.34 27.76
C GLN A 363 -20.84 18.53 26.62
N VAL A 364 -21.73 17.91 25.85
CA VAL A 364 -21.41 17.39 24.52
C VAL A 364 -21.83 18.44 23.50
N VAL A 365 -20.86 18.92 22.75
CA VAL A 365 -21.04 19.92 21.69
C VAL A 365 -20.99 19.20 20.35
N ALA A 366 -22.10 19.19 19.63
CA ALA A 366 -22.15 18.83 18.22
C ALA A 366 -21.90 20.09 17.39
N ARG A 367 -20.75 20.20 16.72
CA ARG A 367 -20.35 21.42 16.00
C ARG A 367 -19.97 21.16 14.55
N ILE A 368 -20.22 22.15 13.71
CA ILE A 368 -19.70 22.26 12.35
C ILE A 368 -18.42 23.12 12.44
N PRO A 369 -17.22 22.56 12.19
CA PRO A 369 -15.95 23.25 12.44
C PRO A 369 -15.56 24.25 11.33
N TYR A 370 -16.54 24.76 10.56
CA TYR A 370 -16.28 25.64 9.43
C TYR A 370 -16.04 27.10 9.85
N GLN A 371 -15.10 27.74 9.15
CA GLN A 371 -14.80 29.17 9.24
C GLN A 371 -14.78 29.75 7.82
N ASP A 372 -15.41 30.90 7.63
CA ASP A 372 -15.46 31.61 6.34
C ASP A 372 -15.86 30.71 5.15
N ARG A 373 -16.86 29.83 5.37
CA ARG A 373 -17.44 28.95 4.36
C ARG A 373 -18.91 29.30 4.08
N ALA A 374 -19.42 28.82 2.94
CA ALA A 374 -20.81 29.00 2.53
C ALA A 374 -21.83 28.55 3.57
N ILE A 375 -21.55 27.45 4.29
CA ILE A 375 -22.21 27.11 5.54
C ILE A 375 -21.36 27.64 6.70
N ALA A 376 -21.95 28.46 7.56
CA ALA A 376 -21.28 28.94 8.75
C ALA A 376 -20.98 27.80 9.74
N GLY A 377 -19.95 27.98 10.56
CA GLY A 377 -19.81 27.17 11.77
C GLY A 377 -21.01 27.41 12.69
N SER A 378 -21.57 26.33 13.22
CA SER A 378 -22.72 26.34 14.13
C SER A 378 -22.60 25.15 15.07
N GLN A 379 -23.21 25.23 16.25
CA GLN A 379 -23.11 24.20 17.26
C GLN A 379 -24.40 24.03 18.04
N SER A 380 -24.60 22.83 18.56
CA SER A 380 -25.62 22.48 19.55
C SER A 380 -24.93 21.88 20.77
N GLU A 381 -25.40 22.25 21.95
CA GLU A 381 -24.84 21.83 23.23
C GLU A 381 -25.85 20.97 23.96
N HIS A 382 -25.40 19.87 24.55
CA HIS A 382 -26.22 18.97 25.36
C HIS A 382 -25.55 18.70 26.69
N PRO A 383 -26.20 18.95 27.84
CA PRO A 383 -25.63 18.67 29.14
C PRO A 383 -25.51 17.16 29.37
N VAL A 384 -24.41 16.74 29.97
CA VAL A 384 -24.18 15.36 30.43
C VAL A 384 -23.43 15.40 31.76
N VAL A 385 -23.70 14.45 32.64
CA VAL A 385 -22.96 14.27 33.90
C VAL A 385 -21.96 13.16 33.71
N VAL A 386 -20.68 13.50 33.83
CA VAL A 386 -19.60 12.50 33.80
C VAL A 386 -19.31 12.09 35.24
N VAL A 387 -19.52 10.81 35.57
CA VAL A 387 -19.25 10.32 36.94
C VAL A 387 -17.81 9.86 37.05
N GLU A 388 -17.17 10.20 38.18
CA GLU A 388 -15.86 9.65 38.51
C GLU A 388 -15.96 8.12 38.60
N THR A 389 -15.13 7.42 37.84
CA THR A 389 -15.03 5.98 37.85
C THR A 389 -13.86 5.58 38.73
N GLN A 390 -14.16 4.90 39.84
CA GLN A 390 -13.13 4.48 40.79
C GLN A 390 -12.12 3.53 40.14
N THR A 391 -10.85 3.74 40.43
CA THR A 391 -9.75 2.89 39.96
C THR A 391 -9.14 2.06 41.07
N ASP A 392 -8.56 0.94 40.68
CA ASP A 392 -7.74 0.06 41.50
C ASP A 392 -6.35 -0.06 40.83
N LEU A 393 -5.32 0.16 41.64
CA LEU A 393 -3.92 0.10 41.22
C LEU A 393 -3.24 -1.01 42.00
N SER A 394 -2.55 -1.88 41.28
CA SER A 394 -1.71 -2.93 41.86
C SER A 394 -0.27 -2.72 41.44
N VAL A 395 0.66 -3.00 42.35
CA VAL A 395 2.09 -3.00 42.06
C VAL A 395 2.79 -4.15 42.79
N SER A 396 3.75 -4.75 42.11
CA SER A 396 4.69 -5.73 42.61
C SER A 396 6.10 -5.29 42.24
N ALA A 397 7.06 -5.51 43.11
CA ALA A 397 8.43 -5.08 42.91
C ALA A 397 9.42 -6.18 43.33
N SER A 398 10.47 -6.36 42.54
CA SER A 398 11.54 -7.33 42.81
C SER A 398 12.90 -6.72 42.44
N ARG A 399 13.92 -6.97 43.26
CA ARG A 399 15.29 -6.58 42.93
C ARG A 399 15.85 -7.48 41.82
N THR A 400 16.52 -6.87 40.85
CA THR A 400 17.25 -7.49 39.75
C THR A 400 18.66 -6.90 39.68
N ASP A 401 19.53 -7.47 38.85
CA ASP A 401 20.90 -6.95 38.69
C ASP A 401 20.90 -5.50 38.15
N ASP A 402 19.89 -5.14 37.36
CA ASP A 402 19.74 -3.81 36.74
C ASP A 402 18.97 -2.78 37.59
N GLY A 403 18.53 -3.14 38.81
CA GLY A 403 17.74 -2.25 39.68
C GLY A 403 16.51 -2.90 40.31
N ILE A 404 15.44 -2.12 40.54
CA ILE A 404 14.15 -2.62 41.03
C ILE A 404 13.17 -2.71 39.86
N LEU A 405 12.77 -3.94 39.54
CA LEU A 405 11.76 -4.23 38.53
C LEU A 405 10.36 -4.12 39.14
N ALA A 406 9.65 -3.06 38.78
CA ALA A 406 8.25 -2.82 39.14
C ALA A 406 7.32 -3.32 38.03
N ARG A 407 6.27 -4.07 38.40
CA ARG A 407 5.18 -4.49 37.51
C ARG A 407 3.85 -4.23 38.19
N GLY A 408 2.88 -3.74 37.45
CA GLY A 408 1.57 -3.48 38.02
C GLY A 408 0.48 -3.37 36.99
N ARG A 409 -0.73 -3.06 37.47
CA ARG A 409 -1.91 -2.87 36.64
C ARG A 409 -2.81 -1.80 37.21
N LEU A 410 -3.27 -0.89 36.35
CA LEU A 410 -4.34 0.06 36.61
C LEU A 410 -5.62 -0.42 35.92
N GLN A 411 -6.70 -0.50 36.67
CA GLN A 411 -8.01 -0.91 36.19
C GLN A 411 -9.10 -0.13 36.94
N THR A 412 -10.32 -0.13 36.42
CA THR A 412 -11.49 0.28 37.20
C THR A 412 -11.78 -0.77 38.28
N VAL A 413 -12.49 -0.39 39.35
CA VAL A 413 -12.92 -1.33 40.39
C VAL A 413 -13.77 -2.49 39.86
N ASP A 414 -14.49 -2.29 38.74
CA ASP A 414 -15.27 -3.32 38.05
C ASP A 414 -14.41 -4.21 37.12
N GLY A 415 -13.09 -3.98 37.09
CA GLY A 415 -12.12 -4.82 36.38
C GLY A 415 -11.84 -4.42 34.92
N ALA A 416 -12.41 -3.32 34.42
CA ALA A 416 -12.09 -2.82 33.09
C ALA A 416 -10.67 -2.22 33.07
N PRO A 417 -9.79 -2.61 32.13
CA PRO A 417 -8.43 -2.10 32.06
C PRO A 417 -8.38 -0.62 31.69
N VAL A 418 -7.45 0.12 32.27
CA VAL A 418 -7.24 1.56 31.97
C VAL A 418 -5.97 1.73 31.15
N ALA A 419 -6.14 2.04 29.86
CA ALA A 419 -5.06 2.07 28.88
C ALA A 419 -4.44 3.45 28.66
N ASN A 420 -3.14 3.47 28.34
CA ASN A 420 -2.36 4.63 27.89
C ASN A 420 -2.41 5.82 28.86
N LEU A 421 -2.42 5.53 30.17
CA LEU A 421 -2.38 6.57 31.19
C LEU A 421 -1.07 6.50 31.99
N PRO A 422 -0.55 7.66 32.41
CA PRO A 422 0.68 7.73 33.19
C PRO A 422 0.45 7.23 34.64
N VAL A 423 1.38 6.41 35.12
CA VAL A 423 1.51 5.99 36.52
C VAL A 423 2.86 6.47 37.02
N ARG A 424 2.85 7.22 38.12
CA ARG A 424 4.07 7.69 38.81
C ARG A 424 4.59 6.60 39.72
N LEU A 425 5.82 6.16 39.51
CA LEU A 425 6.54 5.20 40.33
C LEU A 425 7.63 5.90 41.12
N GLN A 426 7.66 5.71 42.43
CA GLN A 426 8.66 6.27 43.33
C GLN A 426 9.26 5.18 44.22
N VAL A 427 10.58 5.18 44.35
CA VAL A 427 11.32 4.24 45.20
C VAL A 427 11.84 4.99 46.43
N GLY A 428 11.28 4.69 47.60
CA GLY A 428 11.62 5.39 48.86
C GLY A 428 11.42 6.90 48.75
N ALA A 429 12.44 7.68 49.10
CA ALA A 429 12.47 9.14 48.91
C ALA A 429 13.22 9.56 47.63
N GLY A 430 13.47 8.60 46.72
CA GLY A 430 14.20 8.82 45.46
C GLY A 430 13.37 9.50 44.38
N GLU A 431 13.94 9.51 43.17
CA GLU A 431 13.32 10.09 41.97
C GLU A 431 12.01 9.39 41.60
N THR A 432 11.10 10.16 40.99
CA THR A 432 9.84 9.64 40.45
C THR A 432 10.01 9.37 38.96
N GLN A 433 9.69 8.16 38.55
CA GLN A 433 9.63 7.76 37.14
C GLN A 433 8.17 7.66 36.70
N VAL A 434 7.86 8.13 35.49
CA VAL A 434 6.52 7.98 34.91
C VAL A 434 6.54 6.83 33.91
N VAL A 435 5.56 5.95 33.98
CA VAL A 435 5.35 4.86 33.00
C VAL A 435 3.91 4.89 32.51
N GLU A 436 3.69 4.64 31.23
CA GLU A 436 2.34 4.53 30.68
C GLU A 436 1.80 3.11 30.80
N THR A 437 0.50 2.99 31.09
CA THR A 437 -0.18 1.70 31.03
C THR A 437 -0.37 1.25 29.59
N THR A 438 -0.15 -0.03 29.33
CA THR A 438 -0.48 -0.68 28.05
C THR A 438 -1.99 -0.72 27.82
N ARG A 439 -2.42 -1.17 26.64
CA ARG A 439 -3.85 -1.39 26.30
C ARG A 439 -4.62 -2.28 27.29
N ASN A 440 -3.92 -3.16 28.01
CA ASN A 440 -4.52 -4.06 29.01
C ASN A 440 -4.45 -3.50 30.45
N GLY A 441 -4.01 -2.25 30.61
CA GLY A 441 -3.85 -1.59 31.90
C GLY A 441 -2.56 -1.96 32.66
N SER A 442 -1.75 -2.89 32.14
CA SER A 442 -0.48 -3.27 32.78
C SER A 442 0.64 -2.28 32.49
N PHE A 443 1.58 -2.13 33.41
CA PHE A 443 2.82 -1.38 33.24
C PHE A 443 4.02 -2.17 33.78
N ARG A 444 5.22 -1.86 33.26
CA ARG A 444 6.49 -2.44 33.70
C ARG A 444 7.59 -1.40 33.59
N ALA A 445 8.41 -1.25 34.63
CA ALA A 445 9.57 -0.38 34.61
C ALA A 445 10.70 -0.96 35.47
N VAL A 446 11.95 -0.66 35.10
CA VAL A 446 13.12 -0.89 35.95
C VAL A 446 13.56 0.47 36.48
N ILE A 447 13.62 0.60 37.80
CA ILE A 447 13.94 1.83 38.51
C ILE A 447 15.27 1.64 39.23
N ALA A 448 16.13 2.66 39.26
CA ALA A 448 17.38 2.59 40.00
C ALA A 448 17.13 2.31 41.50
N ASP A 449 17.92 1.40 42.10
CA ASP A 449 17.87 1.13 43.55
C ASP A 449 18.82 2.09 44.28
N PRO A 450 18.32 3.08 45.04
CA PRO A 450 19.16 4.08 45.68
C PRO A 450 19.86 3.57 46.95
N GLN A 451 19.46 2.41 47.51
CA GLN A 451 19.98 1.89 48.78
C GLN A 451 20.18 0.36 48.68
N SER A 452 21.28 -0.06 48.07
CA SER A 452 21.63 -1.48 47.94
C SER A 452 21.82 -2.13 49.32
N GLY A 453 20.92 -3.07 49.66
CA GLY A 453 21.00 -3.85 50.90
C GLY A 453 20.01 -3.46 52.00
N GLU A 454 19.20 -2.43 51.80
CA GLU A 454 18.08 -2.11 52.71
C GLU A 454 16.72 -2.51 52.10
N SER A 455 15.70 -2.54 52.95
CA SER A 455 14.32 -2.73 52.51
C SER A 455 13.78 -1.42 51.96
N VAL A 456 13.33 -1.41 50.70
CA VAL A 456 12.86 -0.20 50.02
C VAL A 456 11.38 -0.36 49.64
N THR A 457 10.59 0.71 49.75
CA THR A 457 9.19 0.72 49.34
C THR A 457 9.06 1.36 47.96
N VAL A 458 8.43 0.65 47.03
CA VAL A 458 8.00 1.17 45.74
C VAL A 458 6.55 1.63 45.88
N THR A 459 6.30 2.91 45.64
CA THR A 459 4.96 3.50 45.60
C THR A 459 4.59 3.76 44.15
N ALA A 460 3.48 3.20 43.70
CA ALA A 460 2.84 3.53 42.44
C ALA A 460 1.63 4.42 42.71
N THR A 461 1.51 5.53 41.98
CA THR A 461 0.43 6.50 42.13
C THR A 461 -0.14 6.85 40.77
N TYR A 462 -1.45 6.69 40.62
CA TYR A 462 -2.26 7.28 39.58
C TYR A 462 -3.04 8.44 40.19
N ASP A 463 -2.77 9.66 39.72
CA ASP A 463 -3.39 10.88 40.20
C ASP A 463 -3.25 11.91 39.08
N GLU A 464 -4.27 11.90 38.19
CA GLU A 464 -4.39 12.74 37.01
C GLU A 464 -5.55 13.73 37.22
N PRO A 465 -5.27 15.03 37.38
CA PRO A 465 -6.29 16.02 37.75
C PRO A 465 -7.26 16.37 36.61
N ARG A 466 -6.97 15.94 35.37
CA ARG A 466 -7.83 16.14 34.19
C ARG A 466 -8.33 14.81 33.66
N SER A 467 -9.11 14.12 34.50
CA SER A 467 -9.66 12.80 34.19
C SER A 467 -10.97 12.54 34.93
N ASN A 468 -11.80 11.64 34.39
CA ASN A 468 -12.96 11.08 35.05
C ASN A 468 -12.66 9.79 35.82
N LEU A 469 -11.38 9.45 35.99
CA LEU A 469 -10.94 8.30 36.76
C LEU A 469 -10.49 8.76 38.14
N GLY A 470 -10.98 8.08 39.18
CA GLY A 470 -10.56 8.35 40.55
C GLY A 470 -9.09 7.99 40.77
N ASN A 471 -8.43 8.72 41.66
CA ASN A 471 -7.03 8.47 42.02
C ASN A 471 -6.83 7.10 42.69
N ALA A 472 -5.67 6.48 42.46
CA ALA A 472 -5.30 5.23 43.11
C ALA A 472 -3.82 5.17 43.47
N THR A 473 -3.50 4.55 44.60
CA THR A 473 -2.12 4.39 45.09
C THR A 473 -1.90 2.97 45.57
N ALA A 474 -0.75 2.39 45.21
CA ALA A 474 -0.34 1.05 45.60
C ALA A 474 1.10 1.05 46.08
N THR A 475 1.45 0.16 47.01
CA THR A 475 2.82 0.02 47.50
C THR A 475 3.29 -1.43 47.46
N ALA A 476 4.57 -1.64 47.18
CA ALA A 476 5.25 -2.93 47.27
C ALA A 476 6.58 -2.76 47.99
N THR A 477 6.88 -3.65 48.93
CA THR A 477 8.16 -3.64 49.66
C THR A 477 9.12 -4.65 49.07
N VAL A 478 10.33 -4.18 48.72
CA VAL A 478 11.44 -5.02 48.29
C VAL A 478 12.37 -5.21 49.49
N GLY A 479 12.48 -6.44 49.99
CA GLY A 479 13.32 -6.75 51.15
C GLY A 479 14.81 -6.54 50.89
N ALA A 480 15.59 -6.35 51.96
CA ALA A 480 17.05 -6.32 51.91
C ALA A 480 17.60 -7.62 51.26
N GLY A 481 18.47 -7.50 50.26
CA GLY A 481 19.09 -8.65 49.62
C GLY A 481 19.93 -9.42 50.64
N ALA A 482 19.62 -10.69 50.88
CA ALA A 482 20.48 -11.57 51.63
C ALA A 482 21.77 -11.78 50.83
N GLY A 483 22.85 -11.11 51.23
CA GLY A 483 24.18 -11.42 50.75
C GLY A 483 24.47 -12.90 50.93
N GLY A 484 25.05 -13.53 49.89
CA GLY A 484 25.42 -14.94 49.90
C GLY A 484 26.23 -15.32 51.14
N GLY A 485 25.59 -16.08 52.03
CA GLY A 485 26.22 -16.69 53.19
C GLY A 485 25.78 -18.15 53.25
N ASN A 486 26.75 -19.06 53.19
CA ASN A 486 26.54 -20.51 53.34
C ASN A 486 25.57 -20.83 54.49
N PRO A 487 24.68 -21.83 54.34
CA PRO A 487 23.84 -22.27 55.44
C PRO A 487 24.72 -22.87 56.56
N PRO A 488 24.60 -22.44 57.82
CA PRO A 488 25.15 -23.19 58.92
C PRO A 488 24.30 -24.45 59.12
N VAL A 489 24.95 -25.59 58.99
CA VAL A 489 24.45 -26.87 59.45
C VAL A 489 24.32 -26.89 60.98
N GLY A 490 23.14 -27.29 61.46
CA GLY A 490 22.97 -28.00 62.74
C GLY A 490 22.47 -27.17 63.92
N SER A 491 21.26 -27.48 64.40
CA SER A 491 21.05 -28.30 65.60
C SER A 491 19.63 -28.07 66.11
N GLY A 492 18.89 -29.15 66.30
CA GLY A 492 17.45 -29.14 66.53
C GLY A 492 17.01 -28.58 67.88
N SER A 493 15.83 -27.98 67.86
CA SER A 493 14.80 -28.17 68.88
C SER A 493 13.49 -27.59 68.36
N ASP A 494 12.47 -28.44 68.43
CA ASP A 494 11.05 -28.23 68.21
C ASP A 494 10.46 -26.82 68.48
N ARG A 495 9.50 -26.51 67.60
CA ARG A 495 8.30 -25.66 67.73
C ARG A 495 8.39 -24.18 67.34
N ASP A 496 7.40 -23.88 66.50
CA ASP A 496 6.81 -22.60 66.10
C ASP A 496 7.39 -21.87 64.89
N ILE A 497 6.42 -21.50 64.04
CA ILE A 497 6.41 -20.50 62.97
C ILE A 497 6.95 -20.94 61.61
N LEU A 498 6.14 -21.68 60.84
CA LEU A 498 6.05 -21.51 59.38
C LEU A 498 4.62 -21.78 58.90
N ILE A 499 4.22 -21.02 57.88
CA ILE A 499 2.98 -21.03 57.10
C ILE A 499 1.91 -20.06 57.62
N ASP A 500 2.11 -18.77 57.31
CA ASP A 500 1.01 -17.92 56.89
C ASP A 500 1.31 -17.46 55.46
N THR A 501 0.30 -17.46 54.60
CA THR A 501 0.31 -16.93 53.23
C THR A 501 0.94 -17.78 52.11
N LEU A 502 0.32 -18.92 51.77
CA LEU A 502 0.15 -19.36 50.36
C LEU A 502 -0.61 -20.69 50.31
N LEU A 503 -1.93 -20.62 50.09
CA LEU A 503 -2.78 -21.56 49.33
C LEU A 503 -4.24 -21.43 49.80
N GLY A 504 -5.00 -20.58 49.11
CA GLY A 504 -6.41 -20.33 49.40
C GLY A 504 -7.22 -19.84 48.20
N ILE A 505 -6.87 -20.26 46.97
CA ILE A 505 -7.75 -20.16 45.79
C ILE A 505 -7.54 -21.40 44.92
N LEU A 506 -8.14 -22.53 45.30
CA LEU A 506 -8.83 -23.43 44.36
C LEU A 506 -9.58 -24.49 45.17
N PHE A 507 -10.88 -24.58 44.92
CA PHE A 507 -11.88 -25.50 45.50
C PHE A 507 -12.40 -25.17 46.90
N GLY A 508 -13.62 -24.65 46.93
CA GLY A 508 -14.45 -24.65 48.12
C GLY A 508 -14.99 -26.05 48.44
N SER A 509 -15.23 -26.28 49.71
CA SER A 509 -16.28 -27.17 50.21
C SER A 509 -16.54 -26.86 51.68
N ASP A 510 -17.81 -26.54 51.94
CA ASP A 510 -18.61 -26.66 53.17
C ASP A 510 -17.92 -26.86 54.53
N GLU A 511 -18.25 -26.01 55.49
CA GLU A 511 -19.05 -26.41 56.67
C GLU A 511 -19.56 -25.17 57.46
N ASN A 512 -20.84 -25.25 57.83
CA ASN A 512 -21.71 -24.20 58.40
C ASN A 512 -21.38 -23.87 59.88
N PRO A 513 -21.80 -22.69 60.42
CA PRO A 513 -23.07 -22.71 61.18
C PRO A 513 -23.93 -21.44 61.04
N GLY A 514 -25.14 -21.62 60.50
CA GLY A 514 -26.40 -21.46 61.23
C GLY A 514 -26.99 -20.07 61.36
N ILE A 515 -27.76 -19.63 60.35
CA ILE A 515 -28.95 -18.78 60.56
C ILE A 515 -30.09 -19.26 59.64
N SER A 516 -31.26 -19.40 60.24
CA SER A 516 -32.51 -19.95 59.73
C SER A 516 -33.30 -18.97 58.87
N PHE A 517 -33.63 -19.34 57.63
CA PHE A 517 -34.84 -18.98 56.86
C PHE A 517 -34.97 -20.10 55.79
N GLY A 518 -36.04 -20.87 55.62
CA GLY A 518 -37.43 -20.49 55.43
C GLY A 518 -37.87 -20.99 54.04
N ASN A 519 -38.29 -22.26 53.95
CA ASN A 519 -39.13 -22.93 52.94
C ASN A 519 -39.25 -22.37 51.51
N GLY A 520 -38.86 -23.17 50.51
CA GLY A 520 -39.29 -23.00 49.11
C GLY A 520 -38.88 -24.17 48.21
N VAL A 521 -39.85 -24.95 47.76
CA VAL A 521 -39.77 -26.22 47.01
C VAL A 521 -39.43 -26.00 45.53
N ILE A 522 -38.68 -26.91 44.88
CA ILE A 522 -38.93 -27.70 43.64
C ILE A 522 -37.55 -27.85 42.96
N GLY A 523 -37.00 -28.95 42.42
CA GLY A 523 -37.44 -30.29 42.05
C GLY A 523 -36.54 -30.72 40.87
N TYR A 524 -35.76 -31.81 41.02
CA TYR A 524 -34.88 -32.36 39.97
C TYR A 524 -35.68 -33.09 38.87
N SER A 525 -35.24 -32.97 37.61
CA SER A 525 -34.80 -34.10 36.73
C SER A 525 -35.05 -33.84 35.25
N TRP A 526 -33.97 -33.88 34.44
CA TRP A 526 -33.84 -34.65 33.18
C TRP A 526 -32.52 -34.32 32.42
N LEU A 527 -31.88 -35.38 31.91
CA LEU A 527 -30.81 -35.45 30.90
C LEU A 527 -31.46 -35.83 29.54
N PRO A 528 -30.73 -36.00 28.40
CA PRO A 528 -29.62 -35.26 27.76
C PRO A 528 -29.89 -35.01 26.23
N VAL A 529 -28.81 -34.84 25.43
CA VAL A 529 -28.59 -35.08 23.97
C VAL A 529 -28.37 -33.88 23.01
N LEU A 530 -27.28 -34.00 22.22
CA LEU A 530 -26.88 -33.38 20.94
C LEU A 530 -26.29 -31.97 21.03
N GLY A 531 -25.15 -31.63 20.43
CA GLY A 531 -24.26 -32.35 19.52
C GLY A 531 -23.11 -31.41 19.11
N GLY A 532 -21.97 -31.99 18.78
CA GLY A 532 -20.77 -31.29 18.30
C GLY A 532 -19.55 -32.12 18.66
N GLY A 533 -18.62 -32.44 17.78
CA GLY A 533 -18.47 -32.22 16.36
C GLY A 533 -17.17 -32.97 16.04
N MET A 534 -17.24 -33.94 15.14
CA MET A 534 -16.08 -34.72 14.73
C MET A 534 -15.16 -33.84 13.87
N ALA A 535 -13.92 -33.68 14.34
CA ALA A 535 -12.77 -33.47 13.48
C ALA A 535 -12.41 -34.80 12.81
N LEU A 536 -11.88 -34.75 11.57
CA LEU A 536 -10.59 -35.33 11.15
C LEU A 536 -10.47 -35.60 9.63
N ILE A 537 -9.45 -34.96 9.04
CA ILE A 537 -8.42 -35.44 8.08
C ILE A 537 -8.81 -35.83 6.61
N VAL A 538 -8.04 -35.29 5.64
CA VAL A 538 -7.19 -35.97 4.62
C VAL A 538 -7.23 -35.31 3.24
N VAL A 539 -6.11 -34.64 2.91
CA VAL A 539 -5.31 -34.59 1.66
C VAL A 539 -5.82 -35.30 0.39
N GLY A 540 -5.68 -34.63 -0.79
CA GLY A 540 -5.18 -35.31 -1.99
C GLY A 540 -5.82 -34.98 -3.35
N ALA A 541 -5.03 -34.28 -4.18
CA ALA A 541 -4.71 -34.59 -5.58
C ALA A 541 -5.75 -34.50 -6.73
N SER A 542 -5.34 -33.70 -7.73
CA SER A 542 -5.35 -33.98 -9.19
C SER A 542 -6.56 -33.65 -10.08
N TRP A 543 -6.32 -32.68 -10.98
CA TRP A 543 -6.21 -32.79 -12.45
C TRP A 543 -7.37 -33.36 -13.31
N PHE A 544 -7.80 -32.49 -14.26
CA PHE A 544 -8.07 -32.73 -15.70
C PHE A 544 -9.42 -33.29 -16.21
N VAL A 545 -9.71 -32.91 -17.46
CA VAL A 545 -10.73 -33.38 -18.46
C VAL A 545 -12.06 -32.58 -18.47
N VAL A 546 -12.24 -31.57 -19.33
CA VAL A 546 -12.48 -31.56 -20.80
C VAL A 546 -13.96 -31.65 -21.20
N SER A 547 -14.38 -30.56 -21.86
CA SER A 547 -15.26 -30.43 -23.03
C SER A 547 -16.62 -31.13 -23.15
N ARG A 548 -17.58 -30.27 -23.55
CA ARG A 548 -18.54 -30.45 -24.67
C ARG A 548 -19.74 -31.36 -24.44
N PHE A 549 -20.90 -30.73 -24.29
CA PHE A 549 -22.00 -30.67 -25.27
C PHE A 549 -23.30 -30.38 -24.51
N ASN A 550 -23.99 -29.31 -24.86
CA ASN A 550 -25.32 -29.53 -25.42
C ASN A 550 -25.76 -28.38 -26.32
N GLN A 551 -26.26 -28.82 -27.45
CA GLN A 551 -26.73 -28.13 -28.64
C GLN A 551 -28.25 -28.13 -28.61
N SER A 552 -28.87 -27.07 -29.14
CA SER A 552 -30.24 -26.94 -29.68
C SER A 552 -30.56 -25.43 -29.73
N GLU A 553 -31.13 -24.82 -30.77
CA GLU A 553 -31.76 -25.31 -31.99
C GLU A 553 -31.99 -24.11 -32.94
N ASP A 554 -32.29 -24.45 -34.18
CA ASP A 554 -32.35 -23.64 -35.41
C ASP A 554 -33.42 -22.54 -35.47
N ALA A 555 -33.15 -21.52 -36.30
CA ALA A 555 -34.18 -20.88 -37.14
C ALA A 555 -33.56 -20.34 -38.44
N GLU A 556 -33.79 -21.07 -39.53
CA GLU A 556 -33.67 -20.61 -40.92
C GLU A 556 -34.60 -19.43 -41.23
N THR A 557 -34.11 -18.44 -41.98
CA THR A 557 -34.91 -17.72 -42.99
C THR A 557 -33.98 -17.19 -44.09
N THR A 558 -34.35 -17.52 -45.32
CA THR A 558 -33.64 -17.34 -46.59
C THR A 558 -33.90 -15.96 -47.22
N ALA A 559 -32.82 -15.25 -47.59
CA ALA A 559 -32.50 -14.45 -48.81
C ALA A 559 -33.54 -13.43 -49.40
N PRO A 560 -33.14 -12.40 -50.20
CA PRO A 560 -32.21 -12.52 -51.33
C PRO A 560 -31.17 -11.41 -51.55
N ALA A 561 -30.27 -11.74 -52.47
CA ALA A 561 -29.14 -10.98 -53.00
C ALA A 561 -29.50 -9.66 -53.72
N GLY A 562 -28.57 -8.70 -53.60
CA GLY A 562 -28.41 -7.57 -54.51
C GLY A 562 -26.99 -7.58 -55.08
N THR A 563 -26.89 -7.53 -56.41
CA THR A 563 -25.67 -7.49 -57.23
C THR A 563 -25.25 -6.03 -57.48
N VAL A 564 -24.07 -5.85 -58.11
CA VAL A 564 -23.39 -4.63 -58.64
C VAL A 564 -22.63 -3.79 -57.59
N ASP A 565 -21.39 -3.32 -57.79
CA ASP A 565 -20.51 -3.26 -58.96
C ASP A 565 -19.04 -3.16 -58.51
N SER A 566 -18.12 -3.64 -59.36
CA SER A 566 -16.68 -3.47 -59.20
C SER A 566 -16.26 -2.05 -59.58
N SER A 567 -15.38 -1.44 -58.78
CA SER A 567 -14.54 -0.35 -59.26
C SER A 567 -13.14 -0.50 -58.68
N THR A 568 -12.27 -1.03 -59.55
CA THR A 568 -10.82 -0.95 -59.53
C THR A 568 -10.38 0.51 -59.34
N ILE A 569 -9.56 0.75 -58.31
CA ILE A 569 -8.71 1.93 -58.24
C ILE A 569 -7.27 1.42 -58.07
N GLU A 570 -6.48 1.64 -59.12
CA GLU A 570 -5.02 1.60 -59.15
C GLU A 570 -4.44 2.48 -58.03
N PRO A 571 -3.47 2.01 -57.23
CA PRO A 571 -2.60 2.91 -56.49
C PRO A 571 -1.45 3.32 -57.41
N ASP A 572 -1.52 4.56 -57.87
CA ASP A 572 -0.43 5.27 -58.52
C ASP A 572 0.74 5.43 -57.54
N GLN A 573 1.95 5.31 -58.06
CA GLN A 573 3.19 5.34 -57.31
C GLN A 573 3.42 6.72 -56.66
N LEU A 574 3.68 6.72 -55.35
CA LEU A 574 4.40 7.81 -54.67
C LEU A 574 5.51 7.22 -53.78
N THR A 575 6.68 7.17 -54.40
CA THR A 575 8.01 7.47 -53.84
C THR A 575 8.25 7.23 -52.34
N THR A 576 9.03 6.18 -52.09
CA THR A 576 10.01 6.02 -51.01
C THR A 576 10.64 7.33 -50.51
N SER A 577 10.58 7.55 -49.19
CA SER A 577 11.74 7.62 -48.29
C SER A 577 11.35 8.29 -46.96
N SER A 578 11.33 7.49 -45.90
CA SER A 578 11.86 7.82 -44.56
C SER A 578 11.82 6.52 -43.76
N ASP A 579 12.99 5.89 -43.70
CA ASP A 579 13.33 4.79 -42.80
C ASP A 579 13.34 5.38 -41.37
N ASP A 580 12.37 5.02 -40.54
CA ASP A 580 12.36 5.30 -39.11
C ASP A 580 12.25 3.96 -38.38
N THR A 581 13.28 3.15 -38.60
CA THR A 581 13.52 1.93 -37.86
C THR A 581 14.37 2.33 -36.66
N GLY A 582 13.92 2.01 -35.44
CA GLY A 582 14.74 2.18 -34.22
C GLY A 582 16.12 1.51 -34.36
N PRO A 583 17.05 1.74 -33.40
CA PRO A 583 18.42 1.25 -33.52
C PRO A 583 18.43 -0.25 -33.80
N THR A 584 19.21 -0.66 -34.81
CA THR A 584 19.27 -2.06 -35.22
C THR A 584 19.92 -2.91 -34.12
N PHE A 585 19.85 -4.23 -34.23
CA PHE A 585 20.58 -5.11 -33.30
C PHE A 585 22.08 -4.77 -33.27
N GLU A 586 22.69 -4.47 -34.42
CA GLU A 586 24.12 -4.13 -34.47
C GLU A 586 24.40 -2.83 -33.74
N ASP A 587 23.58 -1.79 -33.96
CA ASP A 587 23.75 -0.50 -33.29
C ASP A 587 23.67 -0.63 -31.76
N ARG A 588 22.76 -1.50 -31.28
CA ARG A 588 22.57 -1.74 -29.83
C ARG A 588 23.68 -2.59 -29.22
N VAL A 589 24.06 -3.69 -29.87
CA VAL A 589 25.13 -4.54 -29.35
C VAL A 589 26.48 -3.82 -29.35
N ASP A 590 26.81 -3.08 -30.39
CA ASP A 590 28.06 -2.31 -30.44
C ASP A 590 28.07 -1.22 -29.35
N THR A 591 26.93 -0.59 -29.08
CA THR A 591 26.79 0.37 -27.97
C THR A 591 27.04 -0.30 -26.61
N TYR A 592 26.51 -1.51 -26.37
CA TYR A 592 26.72 -2.24 -25.13
C TYR A 592 28.17 -2.72 -24.95
N LEU A 593 28.81 -3.18 -26.03
CA LEU A 593 30.22 -3.55 -26.00
C LEU A 593 31.13 -2.33 -25.75
N ASP A 594 30.86 -1.20 -26.41
CA ASP A 594 31.66 0.03 -26.28
C ASP A 594 31.50 0.70 -24.91
N SER A 595 30.34 0.55 -24.28
CA SER A 595 30.07 1.04 -22.91
C SER A 595 30.53 0.09 -21.81
N GLY A 596 31.01 -1.10 -22.16
CA GLY A 596 31.45 -2.13 -21.22
C GLY A 596 30.29 -2.86 -20.52
N ASN A 597 29.06 -2.75 -21.03
CA ASN A 597 27.89 -3.47 -20.54
C ASN A 597 27.81 -4.87 -21.20
N TYR A 598 28.76 -5.73 -20.83
CA TYR A 598 28.95 -7.06 -21.41
C TYR A 598 27.77 -8.02 -21.15
N ASP A 599 27.06 -7.84 -20.03
CA ASP A 599 25.88 -8.63 -19.69
C ASP A 599 24.72 -8.28 -20.64
N ALA A 600 24.44 -6.99 -20.85
CA ALA A 600 23.42 -6.54 -21.78
C ALA A 600 23.72 -6.95 -23.24
N ALA A 601 24.98 -6.82 -23.67
CA ALA A 601 25.41 -7.30 -24.99
C ALA A 601 25.15 -8.81 -25.17
N THR A 602 25.44 -9.61 -24.15
CA THR A 602 25.26 -11.06 -24.16
C THR A 602 23.78 -11.46 -24.13
N MET A 603 22.95 -10.75 -23.35
CA MET A 603 21.50 -10.98 -23.31
C MET A 603 20.83 -10.64 -24.64
N LEU A 604 21.26 -9.55 -25.29
CA LEU A 604 20.77 -9.18 -26.60
C LEU A 604 21.19 -10.19 -27.69
N ALA A 605 22.45 -10.67 -27.63
CA ALA A 605 22.94 -11.72 -28.52
C ALA A 605 22.13 -13.02 -28.41
N TYR A 606 21.82 -13.46 -27.19
CA TYR A 606 20.97 -14.64 -26.97
C TYR A 606 19.54 -14.45 -27.48
N THR A 607 18.95 -13.27 -27.26
CA THR A 607 17.58 -12.98 -27.70
C THR A 607 17.44 -13.13 -29.21
N VAL A 608 18.40 -12.64 -29.99
CA VAL A 608 18.38 -12.77 -31.44
C VAL A 608 18.56 -14.21 -31.90
N VAL A 609 19.44 -14.98 -31.25
CA VAL A 609 19.60 -16.41 -31.54
C VAL A 609 18.34 -17.20 -31.19
N HIS A 610 17.69 -16.85 -30.07
CA HIS A 610 16.43 -17.45 -29.66
C HIS A 610 15.33 -17.19 -30.69
N ASP A 611 15.13 -15.95 -31.13
CA ASP A 611 14.10 -15.59 -32.11
C ASP A 611 14.32 -16.29 -33.46
N GLU A 612 15.57 -16.36 -33.93
CA GLU A 612 15.92 -17.08 -35.16
C GLU A 612 15.56 -18.58 -35.03
N LEU A 613 15.93 -19.23 -33.93
CA LEU A 613 15.68 -20.65 -33.69
C LEU A 613 14.20 -20.98 -33.46
N VAL A 614 13.44 -20.09 -32.82
CA VAL A 614 11.98 -20.23 -32.69
C VAL A 614 11.32 -20.14 -34.06
N SER A 615 11.80 -19.25 -34.94
CA SER A 615 11.25 -19.05 -36.28
C SER A 615 11.52 -20.23 -37.23
N GLU A 616 12.71 -20.86 -37.16
CA GLU A 616 13.09 -21.98 -38.02
C GLU A 616 12.53 -23.34 -37.55
N ASN A 617 12.45 -23.58 -36.23
CA ASN A 617 12.17 -24.90 -35.68
C ASN A 617 10.77 -25.09 -35.09
N GLY A 618 9.92 -24.06 -35.11
CA GLY A 618 8.52 -24.16 -34.65
C GLY A 618 8.38 -24.59 -33.19
N ILE A 619 9.22 -24.03 -32.32
CA ILE A 619 9.32 -24.38 -30.90
C ILE A 619 8.26 -23.58 -30.10
N SER A 620 7.64 -24.20 -29.09
CA SER A 620 6.59 -23.58 -28.28
C SER A 620 7.13 -22.49 -27.34
N GLU A 621 6.45 -21.34 -27.28
CA GLU A 621 6.67 -20.28 -26.27
C GLU A 621 6.60 -20.88 -24.85
N GLY A 622 7.73 -20.89 -24.14
CA GLY A 622 7.84 -21.37 -22.75
C GLY A 622 8.98 -22.35 -22.45
N MET A 623 9.87 -22.65 -23.40
CA MET A 623 11.06 -23.47 -23.12
C MET A 623 12.19 -22.70 -22.43
N THR A 624 12.98 -23.40 -21.63
CA THR A 624 14.21 -22.86 -21.04
C THR A 624 15.35 -22.83 -22.08
N HIS A 625 16.36 -21.97 -21.87
CA HIS A 625 17.50 -21.81 -22.78
C HIS A 625 18.34 -23.10 -22.95
N TRP A 626 18.41 -23.95 -21.92
CA TRP A 626 19.04 -25.28 -22.01
C TRP A 626 18.17 -26.32 -22.73
N GLU A 627 16.85 -26.26 -22.57
CA GLU A 627 15.93 -27.11 -23.33
C GLU A 627 15.99 -26.78 -24.82
N LEU A 628 16.13 -25.49 -25.16
CA LEU A 628 16.37 -25.02 -26.53
C LEU A 628 17.68 -25.58 -27.10
N LEU A 629 18.80 -25.53 -26.35
CA LEU A 629 20.06 -26.16 -26.77
C LEU A 629 19.93 -27.70 -26.91
N GLN A 630 19.24 -28.35 -25.97
CA GLN A 630 19.01 -29.78 -25.98
C GLN A 630 18.14 -30.23 -27.16
N GLN A 631 17.21 -29.38 -27.60
CA GLN A 631 16.36 -29.65 -28.76
C GLN A 631 17.09 -29.37 -30.08
N SER A 632 17.93 -28.34 -30.15
CA SER A 632 18.82 -28.11 -31.31
C SER A 632 19.74 -29.31 -31.57
N ARG A 633 20.20 -29.99 -30.51
CA ARG A 633 20.95 -31.26 -30.59
C ARG A 633 20.16 -32.44 -31.18
N GLN A 634 18.83 -32.38 -31.16
CA GLN A 634 17.94 -33.47 -31.60
C GLN A 634 17.42 -33.29 -33.04
N HIS A 635 17.53 -32.09 -33.60
CA HIS A 635 16.96 -31.70 -34.89
C HIS A 635 18.00 -31.51 -36.00
N ASP A 636 18.84 -32.51 -36.28
CA ASP A 636 19.77 -32.56 -37.44
C ASP A 636 20.57 -31.25 -37.72
N VAL A 637 20.79 -30.43 -36.69
CA VAL A 637 21.62 -29.21 -36.71
C VAL A 637 23.08 -29.64 -36.74
N SER A 638 23.92 -28.94 -37.51
CA SER A 638 25.34 -29.27 -37.57
C SER A 638 25.99 -29.19 -36.18
N GLU A 639 26.95 -30.07 -35.88
CA GLU A 639 27.67 -30.06 -34.60
C GLU A 639 28.37 -28.71 -34.33
N GLU A 640 28.72 -27.98 -35.40
CA GLU A 640 29.30 -26.64 -35.35
C GLU A 640 28.28 -25.59 -34.88
N LEU A 641 27.08 -25.57 -35.46
CA LEU A 641 26.02 -24.63 -35.07
C LEU A 641 25.49 -24.93 -33.65
N VAL A 642 25.46 -26.19 -33.22
CA VAL A 642 25.15 -26.55 -31.83
C VAL A 642 26.18 -25.98 -30.85
N ALA A 643 27.47 -26.03 -31.18
CA ALA A 643 28.52 -25.46 -30.33
C ALA A 643 28.46 -23.93 -30.27
N ASP A 644 28.05 -23.29 -31.37
CA ASP A 644 27.83 -21.83 -31.41
C ASP A 644 26.64 -21.43 -30.52
N ILE A 645 25.52 -22.16 -30.61
CA ILE A 645 24.34 -21.94 -29.74
C ILE A 645 24.70 -22.19 -28.26
N GLU A 646 25.47 -23.24 -27.96
CA GLU A 646 25.95 -23.54 -26.60
C GLU A 646 26.78 -22.39 -26.03
N THR A 647 27.67 -21.81 -26.83
CA THR A 647 28.49 -20.65 -26.43
C THR A 647 27.62 -19.44 -26.06
N VAL A 648 26.57 -19.17 -26.84
CA VAL A 648 25.64 -18.05 -26.57
C VAL A 648 24.77 -18.33 -25.34
N VAL A 649 24.30 -19.56 -25.16
CA VAL A 649 23.48 -19.97 -24.00
C VAL A 649 24.29 -19.92 -22.70
N GLU A 650 25.53 -20.41 -22.68
CA GLU A 650 26.39 -20.37 -21.50
C GLU A 650 26.74 -18.94 -21.08
N ALA A 651 27.04 -18.08 -22.06
CA ALA A 651 27.30 -16.67 -21.80
C ALA A 651 26.03 -15.97 -21.28
N PHE A 652 24.87 -16.27 -21.88
CA PHE A 652 23.58 -15.77 -21.41
C PHE A 652 23.28 -16.19 -19.98
N GLU A 653 23.55 -17.45 -19.62
CA GLU A 653 23.33 -17.91 -18.25
C GLU A 653 24.16 -17.14 -17.24
N MET A 654 25.42 -16.86 -17.59
CA MET A 654 26.28 -16.05 -16.74
C MET A 654 25.76 -14.62 -16.63
N ALA A 655 25.39 -13.98 -17.75
CA ALA A 655 24.85 -12.61 -17.76
C ALA A 655 23.53 -12.50 -16.99
N ALA A 656 22.66 -13.52 -17.09
CA ALA A 656 21.32 -13.47 -16.55
C ALA A 656 21.22 -13.99 -15.10
N PHE A 657 22.11 -14.88 -14.68
CA PHE A 657 21.94 -15.61 -13.41
C PHE A 657 23.20 -15.70 -12.55
N ALA A 658 24.40 -15.36 -13.06
CA ALA A 658 25.60 -15.38 -12.23
C ALA A 658 25.75 -14.07 -11.43
N SER A 659 26.41 -14.18 -10.27
CA SER A 659 26.70 -13.06 -9.38
C SER A 659 27.88 -12.19 -9.84
N VAL A 660 28.47 -12.50 -10.99
CA VAL A 660 29.62 -11.81 -11.59
C VAL A 660 29.31 -11.63 -13.07
N SER A 661 29.50 -10.40 -13.57
CA SER A 661 29.31 -10.08 -14.98
C SER A 661 30.16 -10.95 -15.89
N VAL A 662 29.65 -11.18 -17.10
CA VAL A 662 30.33 -11.94 -18.15
C VAL A 662 31.65 -11.26 -18.50
N ASP A 663 32.72 -12.06 -18.54
CA ASP A 663 34.04 -11.58 -18.99
C ASP A 663 33.94 -10.95 -20.40
N PRO A 664 34.63 -9.85 -20.68
CA PRO A 664 34.56 -9.15 -21.97
C PRO A 664 34.75 -10.07 -23.18
N SER A 665 35.74 -10.96 -23.10
CA SER A 665 36.07 -11.91 -24.18
C SER A 665 34.98 -12.97 -24.40
N ARG A 666 34.18 -13.29 -23.39
CA ARG A 666 33.03 -14.20 -23.51
C ARG A 666 31.82 -13.49 -24.09
N ALA A 667 31.57 -12.25 -23.69
CA ALA A 667 30.49 -11.45 -24.26
C ALA A 667 30.72 -11.15 -25.74
N GLU A 668 31.94 -10.74 -26.11
CA GLU A 668 32.34 -10.56 -27.51
C GLU A 668 32.20 -11.87 -28.31
N ALA A 669 32.60 -13.02 -27.73
CA ALA A 669 32.43 -14.30 -28.38
C ALA A 669 30.95 -14.68 -28.58
N ALA A 670 30.08 -14.45 -27.59
CA ALA A 670 28.66 -14.72 -27.70
C ALA A 670 27.99 -13.83 -28.78
N VAL A 671 28.34 -12.55 -28.81
CA VAL A 671 27.88 -11.62 -29.85
C VAL A 671 28.32 -12.07 -31.24
N GLU A 672 29.59 -12.46 -31.40
CA GLU A 672 30.09 -12.88 -32.71
C GLU A 672 29.40 -14.15 -33.19
N ARG A 673 29.17 -15.13 -32.30
CA ARG A 673 28.40 -16.33 -32.65
C ARG A 673 26.95 -16.00 -33.00
N ALA A 674 26.31 -15.07 -32.29
CA ALA A 674 24.97 -14.63 -32.65
C ALA A 674 24.92 -13.98 -34.05
N ARG A 675 25.94 -13.20 -34.42
CA ARG A 675 26.08 -12.64 -35.78
C ARG A 675 26.23 -13.73 -36.83
N GLU A 676 27.08 -14.71 -36.57
CA GLU A 676 27.32 -15.84 -37.48
C GLU A 676 26.04 -16.66 -37.70
N ILE A 677 25.30 -16.97 -36.63
CA ILE A 677 24.03 -17.70 -36.67
C ILE A 677 23.01 -16.95 -37.55
N ARG A 678 22.80 -15.65 -37.28
CA ARG A 678 21.84 -14.83 -38.04
C ARG A 678 22.24 -14.67 -39.51
N SER A 679 23.54 -14.62 -39.80
CA SER A 679 24.05 -14.53 -41.18
C SER A 679 23.90 -15.83 -41.99
N ASN A 680 23.79 -16.97 -41.30
CA ASN A 680 23.62 -18.29 -41.90
C ASN A 680 22.15 -18.68 -42.10
N GLY A 681 21.21 -18.17 -41.29
CA GLY A 681 19.75 -18.33 -41.46
C GLY A 681 19.16 -17.55 -42.65
N THR A 682 19.90 -16.59 -43.22
CA THR A 682 19.45 -15.77 -44.36
C THR A 682 19.72 -16.38 -45.77
N LYS A 683 20.02 -17.69 -45.88
CA LYS A 683 20.39 -18.35 -47.15
C LYS A 683 19.41 -19.38 -47.68
#